data_AF-A0A356T627-F1
#
_entry.id   AF-A0A356T627-F1
#
_cell.length_a   1.000
_cell.length_b   1.000
_cell.length_c   1.000
_cell.angle_alpha   90.00
_cell.angle_beta   90.00
_cell.angle_gamma   90.00
#
_symmetry.space_group_name_H-M   'P 1'
#
loop_
_entity.id
_entity.type
_entity.pdbx_description
1 polymer ?
#
loop_
_entity_poly.entity_id
_entity_poly.type
_entity_poly.pdbx_seq_one_letter_code
_entity_poly.pdbx_strand_id
1 'polypeptide(L)'
;MLLSYRIGLWSEPPRDWEERVAGERAALLLERLDAVDSSIALRELYPSGRPVWLSPSRARAAIGAAVATGRLALFRRVPPRMSVALVRREDAAPQEPAPVASVETWWEARVVDELGEPVEGLPVSLSVGGAVVVATDGDGRARRVTAPRPSAGAELADLEAARRALEPRWNAIRAGQWLTPAPRRTFVALSSDPSTSVALHPERPHTLVLQPWVLRADLDGFLFDTSKSFLLPPAVEDRPGLDAPIKRLRQWMAGSPTAHALVVGHTDMTGDPWYNDPLSLERAEAFIAYLEGDVAHWLAWYGADRPWEKRWGAHEDHAMLGAVARSLGLPTDAPQVQAYQSARGLEVDGFLGPDTRAALVADYMALQPAELGLPSALTAHGCGESFPRTEPSAAGVEGVPVEGDDASQRRVEIFLFAGELGVQPPAPGPISAAGSPEYPEWVRRARSVHALSVTRVHTMALRCCDAGHDPIPRAHLYLDDAVLEADEGGVVLVPFREGQPVREIRWGDGGPIYQALLHCAFDADDAGVHRKLHNLGFESVEAFQLRFGRTVTGAPSDVAADVHRWHDHGPPPMDDASASLVSMDADLEGAGTPEVSPTEGGEPSRGTVVPAAGDALVVGVASRDTLPSQPLPKSEVTCEVRRVGSSASETHIAKLQDTSSGGVVFRFEGVSGDYDVRVRRTRASGVAEYAERFGVSIQSPQTDVTLLLEPVPTGKFGPGGQRWGWDERTDKSEPWMSIQQGESDTATLTLEPLHSHAHVHLRVSGSTIALAETEASGQSTTLHIDGLSKGKSHIEAVHDGKVIAKLGVFVAPLVEKTVMIRMVHDTKFQATNIDTAKVTALINKTFAQGIARFTVTRLPPVTCAYDLNDDFRLDCNDWPTDEMLVVFAAAGDSSFDHNLFLMKWPDPLISGPGAGMMDFNQRYGFSFHLGDRSEDAEQRLIGAVHELGHGAFGLDHASGLGEPENLMYNFGRTDTKLYLAQWESMHP
;
A
#
# COMPACT_ATOMS: atom_id res chain seq x y z
N MET A 1 -18.55 -47.82 15.62
CA MET A 1 -19.46 -48.43 14.63
C MET A 1 -20.38 -47.34 14.09
N LEU A 2 -20.11 -46.84 12.90
CA LEU A 2 -21.01 -45.92 12.18
C LEU A 2 -22.12 -46.75 11.54
N LEU A 3 -23.36 -46.60 12.00
CA LEU A 3 -24.53 -47.19 11.34
C LEU A 3 -24.82 -46.39 10.06
N SER A 4 -24.65 -47.02 8.90
CA SER A 4 -24.98 -46.42 7.60
C SER A 4 -26.49 -46.49 7.36
N TYR A 5 -27.18 -45.36 7.40
CA TYR A 5 -28.58 -45.24 6.98
C TYR A 5 -28.64 -44.57 5.60
N ARG A 6 -29.52 -45.04 4.70
CA ARG A 6 -29.82 -44.39 3.40
C ARG A 6 -31.31 -44.04 3.38
N ILE A 7 -31.64 -42.83 2.93
CA ILE A 7 -33.02 -42.33 2.78
C ILE A 7 -33.40 -42.42 1.30
N GLY A 8 -34.55 -43.04 0.98
CA GLY A 8 -35.08 -43.12 -0.38
C GLY A 8 -36.59 -43.41 -0.39
N LEU A 9 -37.29 -42.93 -1.42
CA LEU A 9 -38.72 -43.17 -1.65
C LEU A 9 -38.90 -44.42 -2.51
N TRP A 10 -39.53 -45.46 -1.97
CA TRP A 10 -39.79 -46.72 -2.70
C TRP A 10 -41.22 -47.17 -2.46
N SER A 11 -41.88 -47.71 -3.50
CA SER A 11 -43.19 -48.34 -3.37
C SER A 11 -43.11 -49.75 -2.76
N GLU A 12 -41.97 -50.44 -2.88
CA GLU A 12 -41.68 -51.73 -2.23
C GLU A 12 -40.18 -51.84 -1.82
N PRO A 13 -39.83 -52.44 -0.67
CA PRO A 13 -38.44 -52.51 -0.19
C PRO A 13 -37.60 -53.61 -0.89
N PRO A 14 -36.28 -53.42 -1.08
CA PRO A 14 -35.37 -54.47 -1.56
C PRO A 14 -35.28 -55.67 -0.59
N ARG A 15 -35.09 -56.89 -1.13
CA ARG A 15 -35.16 -58.18 -0.39
C ARG A 15 -34.14 -58.36 0.75
N ASP A 16 -33.16 -57.49 0.89
CA ASP A 16 -32.03 -57.59 1.85
C ASP A 16 -32.16 -56.65 3.07
N TRP A 17 -33.34 -56.03 3.31
CA TRP A 17 -33.56 -55.01 4.35
C TRP A 17 -34.85 -55.30 5.14
N GLU A 18 -34.74 -55.71 6.41
CA GLU A 18 -35.88 -56.32 7.13
C GLU A 18 -36.58 -55.44 8.19
N GLU A 19 -35.98 -54.36 8.70
CA GLU A 19 -36.56 -53.65 9.86
C GLU A 19 -36.95 -52.20 9.55
N ARG A 20 -38.26 -51.92 9.60
CA ARG A 20 -38.86 -50.58 9.50
C ARG A 20 -38.77 -49.91 10.87
N VAL A 21 -38.04 -48.82 10.98
CA VAL A 21 -37.79 -48.15 12.27
C VAL A 21 -39.01 -47.31 12.68
N ALA A 22 -39.65 -47.63 13.80
CA ALA A 22 -40.84 -46.92 14.28
C ALA A 22 -40.50 -45.68 15.14
N GLY A 23 -41.25 -44.59 14.92
CA GLY A 23 -41.53 -43.46 15.82
C GLY A 23 -40.33 -42.80 16.52
N GLU A 24 -39.95 -43.31 17.69
CA GLU A 24 -39.03 -42.66 18.62
C GLU A 24 -37.60 -42.54 18.08
N ARG A 25 -37.14 -43.47 17.24
CA ARG A 25 -35.79 -43.42 16.66
C ARG A 25 -35.66 -42.50 15.45
N ALA A 26 -36.78 -42.17 14.78
CA ALA A 26 -36.79 -41.17 13.72
C ALA A 26 -36.63 -39.74 14.30
N ALA A 27 -37.17 -39.51 15.50
CA ALA A 27 -36.99 -38.26 16.24
C ALA A 27 -35.52 -38.00 16.59
N LEU A 28 -34.79 -39.04 17.00
CA LEU A 28 -33.36 -38.96 17.36
C LEU A 28 -32.43 -38.68 16.17
N LEU A 29 -32.87 -39.01 14.94
CA LEU A 29 -32.15 -38.69 13.71
C LEU A 29 -32.40 -37.23 13.29
N LEU A 30 -33.62 -36.72 13.51
CA LEU A 30 -33.97 -35.31 13.30
C LEU A 30 -33.22 -34.40 14.28
N GLU A 31 -33.01 -34.84 15.52
CA GLU A 31 -32.23 -34.12 16.54
C GLU A 31 -30.73 -34.04 16.19
N ARG A 32 -30.20 -35.01 15.43
CA ARG A 32 -28.80 -35.01 14.97
C ARG A 32 -28.58 -34.21 13.69
N LEU A 33 -29.63 -33.91 12.94
CA LEU A 33 -29.57 -33.03 11.77
C LEU A 33 -29.36 -31.55 12.19
N ASP A 34 -29.74 -31.18 13.41
CA ASP A 34 -29.50 -29.84 13.97
C ASP A 34 -28.00 -29.54 14.22
N ALA A 35 -27.12 -30.55 14.18
CA ALA A 35 -25.68 -30.40 14.42
C ALA A 35 -24.83 -30.29 13.14
N VAL A 36 -25.42 -30.32 11.95
CA VAL A 36 -24.71 -30.21 10.66
C VAL A 36 -25.13 -28.93 9.97
N ASP A 37 -24.23 -27.95 9.95
CA ASP A 37 -24.44 -26.67 9.27
C ASP A 37 -24.21 -26.84 7.75
N SER A 38 -25.25 -27.26 7.02
CA SER A 38 -25.32 -27.25 5.55
C SER A 38 -26.75 -27.48 5.03
N SER A 39 -27.14 -26.68 4.05
CA SER A 39 -28.38 -26.81 3.24
C SER A 39 -28.56 -28.22 2.66
N ILE A 40 -29.76 -28.81 2.81
CA ILE A 40 -30.11 -30.13 2.25
C ILE A 40 -31.04 -29.94 1.04
N ALA A 41 -30.67 -30.45 -0.12
CA ALA A 41 -31.53 -30.49 -1.32
C ALA A 41 -32.39 -31.76 -1.33
N LEU A 42 -33.72 -31.60 -1.43
CA LEU A 42 -34.66 -32.72 -1.60
C LEU A 42 -35.14 -32.76 -3.05
N ARG A 43 -34.66 -33.76 -3.80
CA ARG A 43 -34.87 -33.84 -5.27
C ARG A 43 -36.14 -34.59 -5.69
N GLU A 44 -36.73 -35.42 -4.84
CA GLU A 44 -37.83 -36.33 -5.21
C GLU A 44 -39.18 -36.09 -4.50
N LEU A 45 -39.27 -35.15 -3.57
CA LEU A 45 -40.54 -34.81 -2.90
C LEU A 45 -41.42 -33.82 -3.69
N TYR A 46 -40.88 -33.24 -4.77
CA TYR A 46 -41.58 -32.28 -5.63
C TYR A 46 -41.64 -32.79 -7.08
N PRO A 47 -42.82 -32.82 -7.73
CA PRO A 47 -43.01 -33.46 -9.04
C PRO A 47 -42.28 -32.79 -10.22
N SER A 48 -41.66 -31.62 -10.02
CA SER A 48 -41.09 -30.80 -11.10
C SER A 48 -39.62 -31.08 -11.43
N GLY A 49 -38.97 -32.04 -10.76
CA GLY A 49 -37.61 -32.50 -11.10
C GLY A 49 -36.46 -31.50 -10.85
N ARG A 50 -36.73 -30.32 -10.28
CA ARG A 50 -35.70 -29.35 -9.88
C ARG A 50 -35.42 -29.46 -8.37
N PRO A 51 -34.14 -29.47 -7.93
CA PRO A 51 -33.81 -29.47 -6.51
C PRO A 51 -34.24 -28.15 -5.87
N VAL A 52 -35.01 -28.23 -4.78
CA VAL A 52 -35.35 -27.08 -3.93
C VAL A 52 -34.55 -27.18 -2.64
N TRP A 53 -33.87 -26.09 -2.27
CA TRP A 53 -33.16 -25.97 -1.02
C TRP A 53 -34.15 -25.52 0.07
N LEU A 54 -34.25 -26.28 1.15
CA LEU A 54 -35.12 -25.95 2.28
C LEU A 54 -34.27 -25.52 3.47
N SER A 55 -34.74 -24.53 4.23
CA SER A 55 -34.19 -24.23 5.56
C SER A 55 -34.30 -25.45 6.48
N PRO A 56 -33.42 -25.61 7.49
CA PRO A 56 -33.45 -26.78 8.38
C PRO A 56 -34.82 -27.03 9.02
N SER A 57 -35.50 -25.95 9.42
CA SER A 57 -36.85 -25.99 10.01
C SER A 57 -37.95 -26.38 9.02
N ARG A 58 -37.88 -25.97 7.74
CA ARG A 58 -38.81 -26.41 6.69
C ARG A 58 -38.51 -27.83 6.19
N ALA A 59 -37.24 -28.22 6.09
CA ALA A 59 -36.83 -29.59 5.82
C ALA A 59 -37.34 -30.52 6.92
N ARG A 60 -37.23 -30.12 8.19
CA ARG A 60 -37.78 -30.84 9.34
C ARG A 60 -39.29 -30.99 9.26
N ALA A 61 -40.03 -29.92 8.92
CA ALA A 61 -41.48 -29.98 8.75
C ALA A 61 -41.90 -30.87 7.57
N ALA A 62 -41.21 -30.81 6.43
CA ALA A 62 -41.49 -31.61 5.24
C ALA A 62 -41.15 -33.10 5.46
N ILE A 63 -40.00 -33.40 6.07
CA ILE A 63 -39.60 -34.77 6.44
C ILE A 63 -40.54 -35.32 7.52
N GLY A 64 -40.89 -34.53 8.52
CA GLY A 64 -41.86 -34.88 9.56
C GLY A 64 -43.24 -35.20 8.98
N ALA A 65 -43.75 -34.38 8.06
CA ALA A 65 -45.01 -34.62 7.36
C ALA A 65 -44.96 -35.85 6.43
N ALA A 66 -43.84 -36.08 5.74
CA ALA A 66 -43.66 -37.24 4.86
C ALA A 66 -43.56 -38.57 5.64
N VAL A 67 -42.95 -38.54 6.84
CA VAL A 67 -42.93 -39.69 7.77
C VAL A 67 -44.32 -39.93 8.38
N ALA A 68 -45.01 -38.86 8.83
CA ALA A 68 -46.34 -38.96 9.44
C ALA A 68 -47.43 -39.45 8.46
N THR A 69 -47.30 -39.13 7.16
CA THR A 69 -48.21 -39.57 6.09
C THR A 69 -47.79 -40.90 5.46
N GLY A 70 -46.72 -41.54 5.95
CA GLY A 70 -46.23 -42.83 5.45
C GLY A 70 -45.59 -42.78 4.07
N ARG A 71 -45.35 -41.59 3.50
CA ARG A 71 -44.70 -41.38 2.21
C ARG A 71 -43.20 -41.64 2.28
N LEU A 72 -42.55 -41.46 3.43
CA LEU A 72 -41.13 -41.72 3.65
C LEU A 72 -40.97 -42.87 4.67
N ALA A 73 -40.18 -43.89 4.36
CA ALA A 73 -39.89 -45.01 5.27
C ALA A 73 -38.37 -45.20 5.44
N LEU A 74 -37.92 -45.34 6.69
CA LEU A 74 -36.52 -45.54 7.02
C LEU A 74 -36.24 -47.04 7.22
N PHE A 75 -35.30 -47.59 6.44
CA PHE A 75 -34.89 -48.98 6.53
C PHE A 75 -33.45 -49.09 7.00
N ARG A 76 -33.19 -50.04 7.88
CA ARG A 76 -31.83 -50.36 8.34
C ARG A 76 -31.23 -51.44 7.45
N ARG A 77 -30.00 -51.21 6.95
CA ARG A 77 -29.24 -52.25 6.26
C ARG A 77 -28.74 -53.27 7.30
N VAL A 78 -29.20 -54.50 7.21
CA VAL A 78 -28.64 -55.60 8.01
C VAL A 78 -27.52 -56.21 7.16
N PRO A 79 -26.27 -56.32 7.66
CA PRO A 79 -25.22 -57.01 6.92
C PRO A 79 -25.65 -58.48 6.69
N PRO A 80 -25.28 -59.10 5.55
CA PRO A 80 -25.71 -60.46 5.24
C PRO A 80 -25.27 -61.41 6.36
N ARG A 81 -26.24 -62.12 6.95
CA ARG A 81 -25.93 -63.25 7.84
C ARG A 81 -25.20 -64.29 7.01
N MET A 82 -23.91 -64.47 7.27
CA MET A 82 -23.25 -65.72 6.92
C MET A 82 -23.93 -66.84 7.71
N SER A 83 -24.84 -67.56 7.07
CA SER A 83 -25.24 -68.89 7.52
C SER A 83 -24.06 -69.81 7.27
N VAL A 84 -23.20 -70.00 8.26
CA VAL A 84 -22.35 -71.18 8.31
C VAL A 84 -23.31 -72.35 8.51
N ALA A 85 -23.40 -73.22 7.50
CA ALA A 85 -24.10 -74.49 7.63
C ALA A 85 -23.42 -75.29 8.75
N LEU A 86 -24.09 -75.36 9.90
CA LEU A 86 -23.71 -76.28 10.97
C LEU A 86 -23.98 -77.70 10.46
N VAL A 87 -22.95 -78.32 9.89
CA VAL A 87 -22.90 -79.78 9.81
C VAL A 87 -22.85 -80.27 11.25
N ARG A 88 -23.95 -80.89 11.67
CA ARG A 88 -24.10 -81.58 12.95
C ARG A 88 -23.04 -82.69 12.98
N ARG A 89 -21.95 -82.47 13.73
CA ARG A 89 -21.02 -83.54 14.10
C ARG A 89 -21.44 -84.00 15.50
N GLU A 90 -21.68 -85.28 15.61
CA GLU A 90 -22.15 -85.98 16.80
C GLU A 90 -21.25 -85.73 18.02
N ASP A 91 -21.94 -85.73 19.15
CA ASP A 91 -21.51 -85.62 20.54
C ASP A 91 -20.09 -86.10 20.86
N ALA A 92 -19.28 -85.19 21.40
CA ALA A 92 -18.21 -85.50 22.33
C ALA A 92 -18.40 -84.65 23.59
N ALA A 93 -18.32 -85.30 24.74
CA ALA A 93 -18.60 -84.77 26.07
C ALA A 93 -17.90 -83.43 26.38
N PRO A 94 -18.50 -82.56 27.22
CA PRO A 94 -17.90 -81.28 27.58
C PRO A 94 -16.61 -81.52 28.35
N GLN A 95 -15.48 -81.29 27.69
CA GLN A 95 -14.21 -81.11 28.36
C GLN A 95 -14.25 -79.74 29.03
N GLU A 96 -14.00 -79.70 30.34
CA GLU A 96 -13.78 -78.47 31.09
C GLU A 96 -12.80 -77.58 30.31
N PRO A 97 -13.14 -76.31 29.99
CA PRO A 97 -12.22 -75.46 29.24
C PRO A 97 -10.97 -75.28 30.09
N ALA A 98 -9.85 -75.80 29.59
CA ALA A 98 -8.54 -75.44 30.11
C ALA A 98 -8.47 -73.91 30.18
N PRO A 99 -7.91 -73.32 31.26
CA PRO A 99 -7.80 -71.87 31.37
C PRO A 99 -7.10 -71.36 30.12
N VAL A 100 -7.85 -70.64 29.28
CA VAL A 100 -7.28 -69.97 28.11
C VAL A 100 -6.27 -69.01 28.70
N ALA A 101 -4.98 -69.29 28.47
CA ALA A 101 -3.92 -68.36 28.83
C ALA A 101 -4.34 -66.98 28.30
N SER A 102 -4.46 -66.00 29.19
CA SER A 102 -4.84 -64.66 28.81
C SER A 102 -3.79 -64.17 27.81
N VAL A 103 -4.13 -64.19 26.51
CA VAL A 103 -3.26 -63.62 25.48
C VAL A 103 -3.30 -62.11 25.72
N GLU A 104 -2.31 -61.61 26.43
CA GLU A 104 -2.13 -60.18 26.62
C GLU A 104 -1.92 -59.51 25.24
N THR A 105 -2.51 -58.34 25.04
CA THR A 105 -2.28 -57.49 23.88
C THR A 105 -1.82 -56.10 24.34
N TRP A 106 -1.29 -55.28 23.44
CA TRP A 106 -0.83 -53.94 23.78
C TRP A 106 -1.58 -52.85 23.02
N TRP A 107 -1.72 -51.71 23.68
CA TRP A 107 -2.33 -50.49 23.16
C TRP A 107 -1.31 -49.36 23.30
N GLU A 108 -1.07 -48.61 22.23
CA GLU A 108 0.00 -47.61 22.19
C GLU A 108 -0.45 -46.32 21.53
N ALA A 109 -0.17 -45.20 22.20
CA ALA A 109 -0.12 -43.89 21.60
C ALA A 109 1.35 -43.46 21.49
N ARG A 110 1.74 -42.91 20.33
CA ARG A 110 3.04 -42.29 20.12
C ARG A 110 2.87 -40.79 19.97
N VAL A 111 3.50 -39.99 20.83
CA VAL A 111 3.43 -38.53 20.80
C VAL A 111 4.68 -37.98 20.13
N VAL A 112 4.47 -37.16 19.10
CA VAL A 112 5.52 -36.49 18.33
C VAL A 112 5.16 -35.03 18.11
N ASP A 113 6.14 -34.20 17.78
CA ASP A 113 5.91 -32.83 17.35
C ASP A 113 5.55 -32.72 15.85
N GLU A 114 5.48 -31.50 15.33
CA GLU A 114 5.05 -31.21 13.97
C GLU A 114 5.99 -31.76 12.90
N LEU A 115 7.26 -32.01 13.24
CA LEU A 115 8.27 -32.61 12.36
C LEU A 115 8.36 -34.14 12.53
N GLY A 116 7.62 -34.70 13.48
CA GLY A 116 7.63 -36.13 13.79
C GLY A 116 8.70 -36.56 14.79
N GLU A 117 9.37 -35.62 15.44
CA GLU A 117 10.33 -35.89 16.49
C GLU A 117 9.59 -36.30 17.78
N PRO A 118 10.05 -37.35 18.48
CA PRO A 118 9.38 -37.82 19.69
C PRO A 118 9.41 -36.77 20.81
N VAL A 119 8.35 -36.78 21.62
CA VAL A 119 8.27 -35.96 22.84
C VAL A 119 8.23 -36.89 24.05
N GLU A 120 9.33 -36.91 24.79
CA GLU A 120 9.53 -37.75 25.98
C GLU A 120 8.87 -37.14 27.24
N GLY A 121 8.45 -37.99 28.17
CA GLY A 121 7.99 -37.58 29.49
C GLY A 121 6.58 -37.00 29.55
N LEU A 122 5.81 -36.99 28.45
CA LEU A 122 4.46 -36.48 28.43
C LEU A 122 3.47 -37.48 29.03
N PRO A 123 2.62 -37.06 29.98
CA PRO A 123 1.62 -37.94 30.56
C PRO A 123 0.45 -38.15 29.57
N VAL A 124 0.17 -39.40 29.22
CA VAL A 124 -0.92 -39.82 28.33
C VAL A 124 -1.89 -40.70 29.10
N SER A 125 -3.18 -40.33 29.12
CA SER A 125 -4.24 -41.13 29.71
C SER A 125 -4.68 -42.20 28.71
N LEU A 126 -4.44 -43.47 29.05
CA LEU A 126 -4.83 -44.65 28.27
C LEU A 126 -6.07 -45.31 28.88
N SER A 127 -7.21 -45.17 28.21
CA SER A 127 -8.51 -45.68 28.63
C SER A 127 -8.76 -47.08 28.07
N VAL A 128 -8.30 -48.12 28.76
CA VAL A 128 -8.49 -49.54 28.39
C VAL A 128 -9.00 -50.33 29.59
N GLY A 129 -10.32 -50.50 29.71
CA GLY A 129 -10.95 -51.12 30.89
C GLY A 129 -10.75 -50.30 32.18
N GLY A 130 -10.57 -48.98 32.04
CA GLY A 130 -10.20 -48.02 33.09
C GLY A 130 -9.09 -47.09 32.58
N ALA A 131 -9.07 -45.83 33.03
CA ALA A 131 -8.05 -44.86 32.66
C ALA A 131 -6.78 -45.05 33.49
N VAL A 132 -5.62 -45.06 32.84
CA VAL A 132 -4.29 -45.07 33.48
C VAL A 132 -3.41 -44.06 32.77
N VAL A 133 -2.73 -43.20 33.53
CA VAL A 133 -1.78 -42.24 32.98
C VAL A 133 -0.41 -42.90 32.85
N VAL A 134 0.16 -42.86 31.65
CA VAL A 134 1.48 -43.41 31.30
C VAL A 134 2.31 -42.30 30.66
N ALA A 135 3.53 -42.07 31.17
CA ALA A 135 4.44 -41.11 30.55
C ALA A 135 5.03 -41.68 29.25
N THR A 136 5.26 -40.82 28.25
CA THR A 136 5.96 -41.23 27.03
C THR A 136 7.43 -41.52 27.29
N ASP A 137 7.97 -42.56 26.64
CA ASP A 137 9.41 -42.87 26.64
C ASP A 137 10.18 -41.99 25.63
N GLY A 138 11.50 -42.24 25.47
CA GLY A 138 12.36 -41.53 24.52
C GLY A 138 11.96 -41.67 23.05
N ASP A 139 11.17 -42.68 22.69
CA ASP A 139 10.58 -42.84 21.35
C ASP A 139 9.20 -42.14 21.22
N GLY A 140 8.77 -41.46 22.28
CA GLY A 140 7.49 -40.79 22.41
C GLY A 140 6.33 -41.74 22.71
N ARG A 141 6.57 -42.98 23.16
CA ARG A 141 5.52 -44.02 23.27
C ARG A 141 4.95 -44.09 24.68
N ALA A 142 3.63 -44.07 24.77
CA ALA A 142 2.87 -44.45 25.94
C ALA A 142 2.14 -45.76 25.64
N ARG A 143 2.53 -46.85 26.31
CA ARG A 143 2.02 -48.20 26.03
C ARG A 143 1.41 -48.85 27.27
N ARG A 144 0.30 -49.56 27.09
CA ARG A 144 -0.31 -50.41 28.12
C ARG A 144 -0.55 -51.83 27.60
N VAL A 145 -0.11 -52.82 28.36
CA VAL A 145 -0.34 -54.25 28.10
C VAL A 145 -1.50 -54.71 28.99
N THR A 146 -2.52 -55.32 28.39
CA THR A 146 -3.71 -55.83 29.11
C THR A 146 -4.42 -56.88 28.27
N ALA A 147 -5.32 -57.66 28.89
CA ALA A 147 -6.22 -58.56 28.15
C ALA A 147 -7.03 -57.80 27.08
N PRO A 148 -7.38 -58.43 25.94
CA PRO A 148 -8.09 -57.78 24.84
C PRO A 148 -9.42 -57.16 25.29
N ARG A 149 -9.68 -55.94 24.82
CA ARG A 149 -10.90 -55.17 25.11
C ARG A 149 -11.52 -54.66 23.80
N PRO A 150 -12.84 -54.41 23.77
CA PRO A 150 -13.54 -53.98 22.56
C PRO A 150 -13.23 -52.53 22.15
N SER A 151 -12.71 -51.71 23.07
CA SER A 151 -12.37 -50.31 22.83
C SER A 151 -11.22 -49.86 23.72
N ALA A 152 -10.41 -48.95 23.18
CA ALA A 152 -9.33 -48.27 23.87
C ALA A 152 -9.27 -46.82 23.38
N GLY A 153 -8.91 -45.90 24.27
CA GLY A 153 -8.69 -44.50 23.95
C GLY A 153 -7.37 -43.98 24.49
N ALA A 154 -6.85 -42.92 23.87
CA ALA A 154 -5.74 -42.13 24.38
C ALA A 154 -6.05 -40.63 24.33
N GLU A 155 -5.58 -39.89 25.32
CA GLU A 155 -5.63 -38.42 25.37
C GLU A 155 -4.41 -37.90 26.14
N LEU A 156 -3.99 -36.66 25.87
CA LEU A 156 -2.97 -36.01 26.70
C LEU A 156 -3.57 -35.71 28.07
N ALA A 157 -2.91 -36.18 29.14
CA ALA A 157 -3.39 -35.99 30.50
C ALA A 157 -2.99 -34.63 31.09
N ASP A 158 -1.97 -33.97 30.53
CA ASP A 158 -1.47 -32.68 30.96
C ASP A 158 -1.03 -31.85 29.74
N LEU A 159 -1.88 -30.91 29.31
CA LEU A 159 -1.56 -30.00 28.21
C LEU A 159 -0.47 -28.99 28.58
N GLU A 160 -0.38 -28.59 29.84
CA GLU A 160 0.66 -27.67 30.31
C GLU A 160 2.04 -28.32 30.24
N ALA A 161 2.14 -29.60 30.58
CA ALA A 161 3.38 -30.36 30.36
C ALA A 161 3.74 -30.43 28.88
N ALA A 162 2.76 -30.62 27.99
CA ALA A 162 2.99 -30.63 26.54
C ALA A 162 3.47 -29.26 26.02
N ARG A 163 2.85 -28.16 26.48
CA ARG A 163 3.25 -26.78 26.15
C ARG A 163 4.68 -26.49 26.58
N ARG A 164 5.02 -26.75 27.86
CA ARG A 164 6.38 -26.56 28.38
C ARG A 164 7.44 -27.37 27.64
N ALA A 165 7.11 -28.60 27.23
CA ALA A 165 8.04 -29.45 26.51
C ALA A 165 8.30 -28.97 25.07
N LEU A 166 7.30 -28.34 24.44
CA LEU A 166 7.35 -27.92 23.03
C LEU A 166 7.68 -26.45 22.83
N GLU A 167 7.52 -25.60 23.84
CA GLU A 167 7.83 -24.17 23.78
C GLU A 167 9.25 -23.89 23.23
N PRO A 168 10.34 -24.53 23.70
CA PRO A 168 11.67 -24.29 23.13
C PRO A 168 11.76 -24.68 21.65
N ARG A 169 10.99 -25.69 21.23
CA ARG A 169 10.96 -26.18 19.85
C ARG A 169 10.18 -25.24 18.93
N TRP A 170 9.10 -24.63 19.43
CA TRP A 170 8.25 -23.72 18.66
C TRP A 170 8.77 -22.27 18.66
N ASN A 171 9.54 -21.87 19.67
CA ASN A 171 10.26 -20.60 19.66
C ASN A 171 11.41 -20.55 18.64
N ALA A 172 11.86 -21.72 18.16
CA ALA A 172 12.83 -21.81 17.09
C ALA A 172 12.16 -22.05 15.72
N ILE A 173 12.71 -21.44 14.68
CA ILE A 173 12.39 -21.80 13.29
C ILE A 173 13.16 -23.07 12.96
N ARG A 174 12.44 -24.14 12.62
CA ARG A 174 13.03 -25.46 12.38
C ARG A 174 12.80 -25.90 10.94
N ALA A 175 13.87 -26.29 10.26
CA ALA A 175 13.79 -26.83 8.91
C ALA A 175 13.17 -28.23 8.91
N GLY A 176 12.30 -28.50 7.94
CA GLY A 176 11.69 -29.81 7.76
C GLY A 176 10.26 -29.72 7.26
N GLN A 177 9.77 -30.82 6.69
CA GLN A 177 8.38 -30.91 6.26
C GLN A 177 7.50 -31.30 7.43
N TRP A 178 6.44 -30.52 7.67
CA TRP A 178 5.44 -30.87 8.66
C TRP A 178 4.74 -32.18 8.31
N LEU A 179 4.46 -32.98 9.33
CA LEU A 179 3.65 -34.18 9.16
C LEU A 179 2.26 -33.81 8.61
N THR A 180 1.80 -34.56 7.62
CA THR A 180 0.48 -34.40 7.00
C THR A 180 -0.55 -35.41 7.56
N PRO A 181 -1.86 -35.10 7.42
CA PRO A 181 -2.94 -36.02 7.79
C PRO A 181 -2.77 -37.43 7.25
N ALA A 182 -2.91 -38.43 8.12
CA ALA A 182 -2.87 -39.85 7.75
C ALA A 182 -3.80 -40.67 8.66
N PRO A 183 -4.31 -41.85 8.23
CA PRO A 183 -5.33 -42.61 8.97
C PRO A 183 -5.00 -42.99 10.43
N ARG A 184 -3.73 -42.89 10.85
CA ARG A 184 -3.26 -43.17 12.22
C ARG A 184 -2.50 -42.01 12.84
N ARG A 185 -2.78 -40.80 12.38
CA ARG A 185 -2.27 -39.56 12.93
C ARG A 185 -3.44 -38.70 13.34
N THR A 186 -3.46 -38.30 14.60
CA THR A 186 -4.37 -37.27 15.07
C THR A 186 -3.55 -36.04 15.41
N PHE A 187 -3.97 -34.90 14.85
CA PHE A 187 -3.33 -33.62 15.06
C PHE A 187 -4.00 -32.97 16.28
N VAL A 188 -3.20 -32.73 17.31
CA VAL A 188 -3.67 -32.11 18.55
C VAL A 188 -3.20 -30.66 18.53
N ALA A 189 -4.16 -29.72 18.53
CA ALA A 189 -3.87 -28.32 18.77
C ALA A 189 -3.77 -28.13 20.29
N LEU A 190 -2.69 -27.51 20.77
CA LEU A 190 -2.55 -27.17 22.20
C LEU A 190 -3.29 -25.87 22.56
N SER A 191 -4.42 -25.60 21.89
CA SER A 191 -5.37 -24.55 22.29
C SER A 191 -6.05 -24.91 23.62
N SER A 192 -6.76 -23.98 24.21
CA SER A 192 -7.39 -24.10 25.53
C SER A 192 -8.52 -25.15 25.66
N ASP A 193 -8.77 -25.98 24.64
CA ASP A 193 -9.81 -27.02 24.66
C ASP A 193 -9.19 -28.44 24.85
N PRO A 194 -9.38 -29.09 26.01
CA PRO A 194 -8.64 -30.29 26.40
C PRO A 194 -9.10 -31.63 25.82
N SER A 195 -10.12 -31.71 24.96
CA SER A 195 -10.84 -32.97 24.77
C SER A 195 -10.48 -33.84 23.54
N THR A 196 -9.26 -33.77 23.00
CA THR A 196 -8.91 -34.64 21.85
C THR A 196 -8.58 -36.07 22.29
N SER A 197 -9.62 -36.89 22.48
CA SER A 197 -9.50 -38.33 22.72
C SER A 197 -9.47 -39.10 21.39
N VAL A 198 -8.52 -40.03 21.25
CA VAL A 198 -8.33 -40.83 20.04
C VAL A 198 -8.59 -42.30 20.28
N ALA A 199 -9.22 -42.97 19.32
CA ALA A 199 -9.41 -44.42 19.39
C ALA A 199 -8.08 -45.14 19.10
N LEU A 200 -7.73 -46.09 19.95
CA LEU A 200 -6.58 -46.97 19.74
C LEU A 200 -7.01 -48.31 19.15
N HIS A 201 -6.08 -48.97 18.47
CA HIS A 201 -6.23 -50.33 17.97
C HIS A 201 -5.22 -51.26 18.65
N PRO A 202 -5.59 -52.52 18.93
CA PRO A 202 -4.67 -53.46 19.55
C PRO A 202 -3.52 -53.76 18.58
N GLU A 203 -2.31 -53.83 19.12
CA GLU A 203 -1.07 -54.13 18.39
C GLU A 203 -0.77 -53.17 17.22
N ARG A 204 -1.33 -51.97 17.27
CA ARG A 204 -1.18 -50.95 16.23
C ARG A 204 -1.03 -49.58 16.88
N PRO A 205 0.14 -48.92 16.72
CA PRO A 205 0.34 -47.63 17.33
C PRO A 205 -0.50 -46.57 16.61
N HIS A 206 -1.00 -45.61 17.40
CA HIS A 206 -1.62 -44.40 16.88
C HIS A 206 -0.74 -43.21 17.24
N THR A 207 -0.48 -42.32 16.29
CA THR A 207 0.38 -41.16 16.52
C THR A 207 -0.44 -39.92 16.86
N LEU A 208 -0.14 -39.30 17.99
CA LEU A 208 -0.57 -37.95 18.34
C LEU A 208 0.49 -36.97 17.85
N VAL A 209 0.13 -36.09 16.92
CA VAL A 209 1.02 -35.06 16.36
C VAL A 209 0.67 -33.74 17.00
N LEU A 210 1.58 -33.21 17.81
CA LEU A 210 1.43 -31.91 18.48
C LEU A 210 1.95 -30.83 17.55
N GLN A 211 1.18 -29.78 17.30
CA GLN A 211 1.61 -28.67 16.45
C GLN A 211 1.26 -27.33 17.11
N PRO A 212 1.98 -26.25 16.75
CA PRO A 212 1.61 -24.92 17.21
C PRO A 212 0.20 -24.58 16.72
N TRP A 213 -0.55 -23.87 17.56
CA TRP A 213 -1.87 -23.38 17.22
C TRP A 213 -1.76 -21.92 16.79
N VAL A 214 -1.92 -21.69 15.48
CA VAL A 214 -1.94 -20.37 14.86
C VAL A 214 -3.14 -20.28 13.94
N LEU A 215 -3.98 -19.26 14.14
CA LEU A 215 -5.05 -18.88 13.22
C LEU A 215 -4.70 -17.54 12.59
N ARG A 216 -5.07 -17.32 11.32
CA ARG A 216 -4.81 -16.06 10.60
C ARG A 216 -6.10 -15.48 10.05
N ALA A 217 -6.29 -14.18 10.20
CA ALA A 217 -7.29 -13.41 9.48
C ALA A 217 -6.60 -12.33 8.64
N ASP A 218 -7.02 -12.21 7.39
CA ASP A 218 -6.51 -11.23 6.44
C ASP A 218 -7.57 -10.17 6.23
N LEU A 219 -7.28 -8.93 6.63
CA LEU A 219 -8.15 -7.78 6.41
C LEU A 219 -7.59 -6.98 5.23
N ASP A 220 -8.27 -6.99 4.08
CA ASP A 220 -7.77 -6.38 2.84
C ASP A 220 -8.77 -5.40 2.21
N GLY A 221 -8.27 -4.56 1.30
CA GLY A 221 -9.07 -3.66 0.47
C GLY A 221 -9.11 -2.22 0.99
N PHE A 222 -8.00 -1.48 0.84
CA PHE A 222 -7.96 -0.04 1.13
C PHE A 222 -8.35 0.28 2.57
N LEU A 223 -7.64 -0.32 3.54
CA LEU A 223 -7.87 -0.01 4.96
C LEU A 223 -7.37 1.39 5.35
N PHE A 224 -6.39 1.89 4.61
CA PHE A 224 -5.68 3.14 4.87
C PHE A 224 -5.40 3.87 3.56
N ASP A 225 -5.40 5.19 3.62
CA ASP A 225 -4.82 6.02 2.56
C ASP A 225 -3.30 5.89 2.51
N THR A 226 -2.75 6.36 1.40
CA THR A 226 -1.29 6.50 1.21
C THR A 226 -0.73 7.31 2.37
N SER A 227 0.40 6.87 2.94
CA SER A 227 1.08 7.61 4.01
C SER A 227 0.31 7.82 5.33
N LYS A 228 -0.92 7.27 5.46
CA LYS A 228 -1.74 7.38 6.67
C LYS A 228 -1.84 6.07 7.44
N SER A 229 -2.06 6.21 8.75
CA SER A 229 -2.47 5.14 9.67
C SER A 229 -3.96 5.21 10.04
N PHE A 230 -4.70 6.16 9.48
CA PHE A 230 -6.14 6.31 9.70
C PHE A 230 -6.92 5.15 9.08
N LEU A 231 -7.67 4.44 9.91
CA LEU A 231 -8.48 3.31 9.49
C LEU A 231 -9.79 3.81 8.84
N LEU A 232 -9.99 3.49 7.57
CA LEU A 232 -11.06 4.08 6.75
C LEU A 232 -12.46 3.54 7.08
N PRO A 233 -13.54 4.35 6.86
CA PRO A 233 -14.92 3.96 7.14
C PRO A 233 -15.36 2.60 6.60
N PRO A 234 -15.00 2.20 5.36
CA PRO A 234 -15.37 0.89 4.82
C PRO A 234 -14.91 -0.32 5.67
N ALA A 235 -13.88 -0.15 6.52
CA ALA A 235 -13.40 -1.19 7.44
C ALA A 235 -14.25 -1.33 8.70
N VAL A 236 -14.93 -0.26 9.12
CA VAL A 236 -15.54 -0.13 10.45
C VAL A 236 -17.04 0.14 10.44
N GLU A 237 -17.62 0.62 9.35
CA GLU A 237 -19.06 0.90 9.29
C GLU A 237 -19.83 -0.32 8.77
N ASP A 238 -20.95 -0.63 9.43
CA ASP A 238 -21.93 -1.55 8.87
C ASP A 238 -22.59 -0.90 7.64
N ARG A 239 -22.77 -1.67 6.57
CA ARG A 239 -23.57 -1.26 5.40
C ARG A 239 -24.88 -2.03 5.42
N PRO A 240 -25.97 -1.52 4.81
CA PRO A 240 -27.23 -2.26 4.74
C PRO A 240 -27.01 -3.68 4.19
N GLY A 241 -27.31 -4.70 5.00
CA GLY A 241 -27.12 -6.11 4.64
C GLY A 241 -25.69 -6.66 4.77
N LEU A 242 -24.73 -5.87 5.25
CA LEU A 242 -23.32 -6.27 5.39
C LEU A 242 -22.72 -5.77 6.71
N ASP A 243 -22.37 -6.72 7.58
CA ASP A 243 -21.53 -6.44 8.74
C ASP A 243 -20.17 -5.87 8.30
N ALA A 244 -19.66 -4.89 9.05
CA ALA A 244 -18.33 -4.33 8.84
C ALA A 244 -17.26 -5.44 8.92
N PRO A 245 -16.17 -5.35 8.13
CA PRO A 245 -15.05 -6.29 8.23
C PRO A 245 -14.53 -6.46 9.66
N ILE A 246 -14.39 -5.36 10.42
CA ILE A 246 -13.90 -5.40 11.80
C ILE A 246 -14.90 -6.04 12.76
N LYS A 247 -16.20 -5.88 12.54
CA LYS A 247 -17.25 -6.58 13.33
C LYS A 247 -17.05 -8.08 13.27
N ARG A 248 -16.86 -8.59 12.05
CA ARG A 248 -16.63 -10.02 11.78
C ARG A 248 -15.30 -10.48 12.36
N LEU A 249 -14.26 -9.65 12.28
CA LEU A 249 -12.97 -9.93 12.92
C LEU A 249 -13.14 -10.07 14.45
N ARG A 250 -13.84 -9.14 15.12
CA ARG A 250 -14.10 -9.24 16.56
C ARG A 250 -14.91 -10.48 16.93
N GLN A 251 -15.95 -10.81 16.16
CA GLN A 251 -16.72 -12.04 16.36
C GLN A 251 -15.84 -13.30 16.26
N TRP A 252 -14.92 -13.31 15.29
CA TRP A 252 -13.96 -14.40 15.13
C TRP A 252 -12.96 -14.48 16.30
N MET A 253 -12.38 -13.34 16.71
CA MET A 253 -11.45 -13.26 17.84
C MET A 253 -12.11 -13.63 19.16
N ALA A 254 -13.40 -13.30 19.36
CA ALA A 254 -14.15 -13.64 20.56
C ALA A 254 -14.28 -15.16 20.78
N GLY A 255 -14.10 -15.99 19.74
CA GLY A 255 -14.00 -17.43 19.88
C GLY A 255 -12.71 -17.91 20.56
N SER A 256 -11.73 -17.02 20.77
CA SER A 256 -10.42 -17.32 21.35
C SER A 256 -9.98 -16.26 22.38
N PRO A 257 -10.73 -16.06 23.47
CA PRO A 257 -10.49 -14.95 24.41
C PRO A 257 -9.16 -15.08 25.16
N THR A 258 -8.63 -16.30 25.31
CA THR A 258 -7.32 -16.55 25.95
C THR A 258 -6.16 -16.53 24.96
N ALA A 259 -6.36 -16.12 23.70
CA ALA A 259 -5.29 -16.04 22.72
C ALA A 259 -4.42 -14.79 22.92
N HIS A 260 -3.21 -14.85 22.36
CA HIS A 260 -2.36 -13.69 22.09
C HIS A 260 -2.51 -13.35 20.61
N ALA A 261 -2.97 -12.14 20.28
CA ALA A 261 -3.05 -11.68 18.90
C ALA A 261 -1.82 -10.86 18.51
N LEU A 262 -1.18 -11.22 17.40
CA LEU A 262 -0.21 -10.38 16.72
C LEU A 262 -0.92 -9.67 15.55
N VAL A 263 -0.95 -8.35 15.59
CA VAL A 263 -1.53 -7.49 14.54
C VAL A 263 -0.38 -6.99 13.68
N VAL A 264 -0.34 -7.42 12.43
CA VAL A 264 0.74 -7.13 11.48
C VAL A 264 0.26 -6.11 10.46
N GLY A 265 0.90 -4.94 10.43
CA GLY A 265 0.62 -3.89 9.46
C GLY A 265 1.55 -3.99 8.25
N HIS A 266 1.03 -3.59 7.09
CA HIS A 266 1.75 -3.58 5.81
C HIS A 266 1.59 -2.24 5.09
N THR A 267 2.55 -1.94 4.21
CA THR A 267 2.50 -0.81 3.25
C THR A 267 2.48 -1.31 1.82
N ASP A 268 2.17 -0.40 0.88
CA ASP A 268 2.49 -0.62 -0.53
C ASP A 268 4.01 -0.54 -0.76
N MET A 269 4.43 -0.73 -2.01
CA MET A 269 5.84 -0.81 -2.41
C MET A 269 6.37 0.48 -3.05
N THR A 270 5.67 1.61 -2.88
CA THR A 270 6.04 2.87 -3.57
C THR A 270 6.92 3.80 -2.75
N GLY A 271 6.88 3.68 -1.42
CA GLY A 271 7.71 4.44 -0.49
C GLY A 271 9.07 3.79 -0.21
N ASP A 272 10.01 4.56 0.31
CA ASP A 272 11.27 3.99 0.78
C ASP A 272 11.07 3.13 2.04
N PRO A 273 11.88 2.07 2.27
CA PRO A 273 11.83 1.26 3.49
C PRO A 273 11.90 2.07 4.78
N TRP A 274 12.72 3.13 4.83
CA TRP A 274 12.85 3.97 6.03
C TRP A 274 11.54 4.68 6.42
N TYR A 275 10.64 4.87 5.45
CA TYR A 275 9.32 5.47 5.63
C TYR A 275 8.24 4.40 5.84
N ASN A 276 8.28 3.35 5.02
CA ASN A 276 7.30 2.26 4.99
C ASN A 276 7.36 1.36 6.23
N ASP A 277 8.55 1.08 6.73
CA ASP A 277 8.76 0.28 7.94
C ASP A 277 8.05 0.89 9.16
N PRO A 278 8.32 2.15 9.57
CA PRO A 278 7.60 2.76 10.69
C PRO A 278 6.12 2.95 10.39
N LEU A 279 5.73 3.31 9.16
CA LEU A 279 4.31 3.46 8.79
C LEU A 279 3.52 2.15 8.98
N SER A 280 4.12 1.01 8.65
CA SER A 280 3.48 -0.30 8.84
C SER A 280 3.21 -0.62 10.31
N LEU A 281 4.13 -0.26 11.21
CA LEU A 281 3.92 -0.39 12.65
C LEU A 281 2.84 0.57 13.14
N GLU A 282 2.90 1.83 12.71
CA GLU A 282 1.92 2.87 13.05
C GLU A 282 0.49 2.46 12.65
N ARG A 283 0.32 1.77 11.50
CA ARG A 283 -0.95 1.18 11.07
C ARG A 283 -1.44 0.06 12.00
N ALA A 284 -0.54 -0.83 12.42
CA ALA A 284 -0.87 -1.88 13.38
C ALA A 284 -1.26 -1.31 14.75
N GLU A 285 -0.56 -0.29 15.23
CA GLU A 285 -0.85 0.41 16.48
C GLU A 285 -2.19 1.15 16.41
N ALA A 286 -2.45 1.91 15.35
CA ALA A 286 -3.72 2.61 15.15
C ALA A 286 -4.90 1.63 15.07
N PHE A 287 -4.69 0.46 14.47
CA PHE A 287 -5.68 -0.61 14.41
C PHE A 287 -5.97 -1.22 15.79
N ILE A 288 -4.94 -1.49 16.60
CA ILE A 288 -5.12 -1.95 17.99
C ILE A 288 -5.84 -0.88 18.82
N ALA A 289 -5.45 0.39 18.70
CA ALA A 289 -6.12 1.49 19.38
C ALA A 289 -7.60 1.57 19.01
N TYR A 290 -7.96 1.33 17.75
CA TYR A 290 -9.36 1.22 17.34
C TYR A 290 -10.08 0.05 18.02
N LEU A 291 -9.47 -1.14 18.06
CA LEU A 291 -10.05 -2.31 18.72
C LEU A 291 -10.28 -2.07 20.22
N GLU A 292 -9.34 -1.43 20.89
CA GLU A 292 -9.38 -1.15 22.34
C GLU A 292 -10.23 0.07 22.70
N GLY A 293 -10.59 0.91 21.72
CA GLY A 293 -11.29 2.17 21.96
C GLY A 293 -10.38 3.26 22.56
N ASP A 294 -9.08 3.23 22.25
CA ASP A 294 -8.10 4.21 22.73
C ASP A 294 -8.16 5.52 21.92
N VAL A 295 -9.11 6.37 22.31
CA VAL A 295 -9.34 7.71 21.74
C VAL A 295 -8.08 8.57 21.82
N ALA A 296 -7.30 8.47 22.91
CA ALA A 296 -6.14 9.33 23.12
C ALA A 296 -5.02 9.01 22.11
N HIS A 297 -4.82 7.74 21.79
CA HIS A 297 -3.88 7.33 20.76
C HIS A 297 -4.25 7.91 19.39
N TRP A 298 -5.53 7.86 19.01
CA TRP A 298 -6.01 8.44 17.75
C TRP A 298 -5.87 9.97 17.71
N LEU A 299 -6.21 10.67 18.81
CA LEU A 299 -6.06 12.12 18.89
C LEU A 299 -4.60 12.60 18.76
N ALA A 300 -3.62 11.78 19.15
CA ALA A 300 -2.21 12.09 19.01
C ALA A 300 -1.74 12.23 17.54
N TRP A 301 -2.51 11.72 16.57
CA TRP A 301 -2.21 11.84 15.14
C TRP A 301 -2.53 13.21 14.54
N TYR A 302 -3.30 14.06 15.24
CA TYR A 302 -3.54 15.45 14.88
C TYR A 302 -2.42 16.40 15.35
N GLY A 303 -1.45 15.89 16.12
CA GLY A 303 -0.37 16.66 16.72
C GLY A 303 0.53 17.35 15.69
N ALA A 304 0.92 18.59 15.98
CA ALA A 304 1.80 19.38 15.12
C ALA A 304 3.25 18.84 15.02
N ASP A 305 3.59 17.88 15.86
CA ASP A 305 4.83 17.11 15.89
C ASP A 305 4.85 15.94 14.89
N ARG A 306 3.70 15.55 14.34
CA ARG A 306 3.62 14.55 13.27
C ARG A 306 4.05 15.14 11.92
N PRO A 307 4.79 14.41 11.06
CA PRO A 307 5.02 14.81 9.68
C PRO A 307 3.69 15.14 8.98
N TRP A 308 3.68 16.16 8.14
CA TRP A 308 2.44 16.71 7.59
C TRP A 308 1.66 15.65 6.79
N GLU A 309 2.39 14.82 6.05
CA GLU A 309 1.87 13.74 5.22
C GLU A 309 1.23 12.61 6.05
N LYS A 310 1.69 12.39 7.29
CA LYS A 310 1.14 11.39 8.22
C LYS A 310 0.06 11.96 9.14
N ARG A 311 0.06 13.27 9.36
CA ARG A 311 -0.82 13.96 10.29
C ARG A 311 -2.28 13.88 9.85
N TRP A 312 -3.19 13.64 10.78
CA TRP A 312 -4.62 13.66 10.52
C TRP A 312 -5.16 15.09 10.61
N GLY A 313 -6.23 15.36 9.88
CA GLY A 313 -6.85 16.67 9.78
C GLY A 313 -8.29 16.58 9.28
N ALA A 314 -8.66 17.51 8.40
CA ALA A 314 -10.03 17.65 7.92
C ALA A 314 -10.52 16.41 7.15
N HIS A 315 -9.65 15.75 6.38
CA HIS A 315 -9.99 14.52 5.65
C HIS A 315 -10.52 13.44 6.60
N GLU A 316 -9.71 13.08 7.61
CA GLU A 316 -10.06 12.05 8.59
C GLU A 316 -11.28 12.46 9.44
N ASP A 317 -11.35 13.74 9.82
CA ASP A 317 -12.49 14.34 10.51
C ASP A 317 -13.80 14.15 9.72
N HIS A 318 -13.81 14.45 8.42
CA HIS A 318 -15.00 14.27 7.56
C HIS A 318 -15.33 12.79 7.31
N ALA A 319 -14.32 11.95 7.11
CA ALA A 319 -14.51 10.52 6.95
C ALA A 319 -15.17 9.90 8.19
N MET A 320 -14.73 10.27 9.38
CA MET A 320 -15.36 9.85 10.64
C MET A 320 -16.77 10.41 10.78
N LEU A 321 -16.95 11.73 10.55
CA LEU A 321 -18.23 12.39 10.68
C LEU A 321 -19.29 11.77 9.76
N GLY A 322 -18.95 11.48 8.50
CA GLY A 322 -19.86 10.84 7.57
C GLY A 322 -20.33 9.46 8.04
N ALA A 323 -19.43 8.64 8.58
CA ALA A 323 -19.76 7.31 9.09
C ALA A 323 -20.62 7.39 10.37
N VAL A 324 -20.23 8.25 11.31
CA VAL A 324 -20.94 8.44 12.58
C VAL A 324 -22.31 9.06 12.35
N ALA A 325 -22.42 10.07 11.48
CA ALA A 325 -23.68 10.72 11.14
C ALA A 325 -24.69 9.72 10.57
N ARG A 326 -24.26 8.82 9.66
CA ARG A 326 -25.10 7.73 9.14
C ARG A 326 -25.57 6.79 10.25
N SER A 327 -24.65 6.37 11.13
CA SER A 327 -24.97 5.46 12.24
C SER A 327 -25.97 6.07 13.23
N LEU A 328 -25.85 7.37 13.50
CA LEU A 328 -26.74 8.11 14.40
C LEU A 328 -28.03 8.58 13.73
N GLY A 329 -28.19 8.39 12.41
CA GLY A 329 -29.34 8.89 11.66
C GLY A 329 -29.45 10.41 11.66
N LEU A 330 -28.31 11.12 11.63
CA LEU A 330 -28.30 12.57 11.55
C LEU A 330 -28.79 13.05 10.16
N PRO A 331 -29.48 14.21 10.09
CA PRO A 331 -29.95 14.75 8.82
C PRO A 331 -28.78 15.03 7.88
N THR A 332 -28.88 14.58 6.63
CA THR A 332 -27.86 14.80 5.59
C THR A 332 -27.94 16.18 4.95
N ASP A 333 -29.06 16.90 5.12
CA ASP A 333 -29.37 18.22 4.57
C ASP A 333 -29.05 19.38 5.52
N ALA A 334 -28.57 19.09 6.73
CA ALA A 334 -28.13 20.09 7.71
C ALA A 334 -26.59 20.16 7.78
N PRO A 335 -26.00 21.28 8.25
CA PRO A 335 -24.57 21.36 8.53
C PRO A 335 -24.16 20.26 9.51
N GLN A 336 -23.47 19.22 9.01
CA GLN A 336 -23.31 17.96 9.75
C GLN A 336 -22.55 18.13 11.06
N VAL A 337 -21.58 19.05 11.13
CA VAL A 337 -20.82 19.33 12.36
C VAL A 337 -21.75 19.88 13.45
N GLN A 338 -22.61 20.84 13.11
CA GLN A 338 -23.55 21.44 14.07
C GLN A 338 -24.61 20.43 14.52
N ALA A 339 -25.11 19.61 13.59
CA ALA A 339 -26.05 18.54 13.90
C ALA A 339 -25.42 17.52 14.86
N TYR A 340 -24.17 17.12 14.61
CA TYR A 340 -23.41 16.22 15.47
C TYR A 340 -23.14 16.83 16.86
N GLN A 341 -22.65 18.07 16.91
CA GLN A 341 -22.43 18.81 18.17
C GLN A 341 -23.70 18.89 19.00
N SER A 342 -24.83 19.26 18.37
CA SER A 342 -26.13 19.30 19.04
C SER A 342 -26.55 17.93 19.55
N ALA A 343 -26.34 16.85 18.77
CA ALA A 343 -26.68 15.49 19.15
C ALA A 343 -25.83 14.96 20.32
N ARG A 344 -24.62 15.48 20.50
CA ARG A 344 -23.70 15.12 21.59
C ARG A 344 -23.68 16.10 22.76
N GLY A 345 -24.47 17.17 22.70
CA GLY A 345 -24.52 18.19 23.74
C GLY A 345 -23.23 18.99 23.87
N LEU A 346 -22.52 19.17 22.77
CA LEU A 346 -21.30 19.98 22.65
C LEU A 346 -21.64 21.43 22.29
N GLU A 347 -20.64 22.32 22.35
CA GLU A 347 -20.79 23.68 21.81
C GLU A 347 -21.08 23.60 20.30
N VAL A 348 -22.15 24.27 19.86
CA VAL A 348 -22.61 24.25 18.46
C VAL A 348 -22.03 25.45 17.73
N ASP A 349 -20.73 25.40 17.48
CA ASP A 349 -19.98 26.44 16.78
C ASP A 349 -19.70 26.09 15.30
N GLY A 350 -20.02 24.85 14.88
CA GLY A 350 -19.75 24.35 13.54
C GLY A 350 -18.29 23.97 13.30
N PHE A 351 -17.44 23.98 14.33
CA PHE A 351 -16.02 23.64 14.24
C PHE A 351 -15.72 22.27 14.85
N LEU A 352 -14.92 21.46 14.14
CA LEU A 352 -14.34 20.23 14.67
C LEU A 352 -13.12 20.55 15.57
N GLY A 353 -13.38 21.32 16.64
CA GLY A 353 -12.42 21.62 17.69
C GLY A 353 -12.04 20.39 18.52
N PRO A 354 -11.08 20.51 19.46
CA PRO A 354 -10.56 19.39 20.23
C PRO A 354 -11.64 18.55 20.94
N ASP A 355 -12.63 19.19 21.55
CA ASP A 355 -13.71 18.49 22.25
C ASP A 355 -14.66 17.77 21.29
N THR A 356 -15.03 18.42 20.17
CA THR A 356 -15.82 17.80 19.10
C THR A 356 -15.11 16.60 18.50
N ARG A 357 -13.80 16.72 18.24
CA ARG A 357 -12.99 15.64 17.68
C ARG A 357 -12.84 14.47 18.65
N ALA A 358 -12.63 14.73 19.94
CA ALA A 358 -12.55 13.68 20.95
C ALA A 358 -13.86 12.87 21.02
N ALA A 359 -15.00 13.55 20.99
CA ALA A 359 -16.30 12.90 20.92
C ALA A 359 -16.47 12.10 19.61
N LEU A 360 -16.07 12.69 18.47
CA LEU A 360 -16.21 12.06 17.16
C LEU A 360 -15.38 10.79 17.03
N VAL A 361 -14.13 10.82 17.49
CA VAL A 361 -13.26 9.63 17.53
C VAL A 361 -13.87 8.54 18.43
N ALA A 362 -14.38 8.91 19.60
CA ALA A 362 -15.04 7.97 20.50
C ALA A 362 -16.25 7.29 19.85
N ASP A 363 -17.08 8.06 19.15
CA ASP A 363 -18.25 7.53 18.44
C ASP A 363 -17.86 6.67 17.24
N TYR A 364 -16.81 7.04 16.51
CA TYR A 364 -16.30 6.29 15.38
C TYR A 364 -15.76 4.92 15.81
N MET A 365 -15.06 4.86 16.94
CA MET A 365 -14.65 3.59 17.56
C MET A 365 -15.85 2.79 18.07
N ALA A 366 -16.90 3.47 18.55
CA ALA A 366 -18.14 2.84 19.01
C ALA A 366 -19.06 2.34 17.88
N LEU A 367 -18.75 2.60 16.60
CA LEU A 367 -19.42 1.95 15.47
C LEU A 367 -19.31 0.43 15.55
N GLN A 368 -18.31 -0.08 16.27
CA GLN A 368 -18.15 -1.49 16.58
C GLN A 368 -18.45 -1.75 18.06
N PRO A 369 -19.37 -2.70 18.39
CA PRO A 369 -19.76 -2.92 19.77
C PRO A 369 -18.60 -3.49 20.59
N ALA A 370 -18.20 -2.75 21.64
CA ALA A 370 -17.17 -3.15 22.60
C ALA A 370 -17.49 -4.47 23.33
N GLU A 371 -18.76 -4.87 23.33
CA GLU A 371 -19.29 -6.11 23.89
C GLU A 371 -18.71 -7.37 23.24
N LEU A 372 -18.21 -7.25 22.00
CA LEU A 372 -17.44 -8.30 21.35
C LEU A 372 -16.02 -8.31 21.94
N GLY A 373 -15.78 -9.23 22.86
CA GLY A 373 -14.52 -9.34 23.60
C GLY A 373 -13.29 -9.49 22.69
N LEU A 374 -12.15 -9.01 23.19
CA LEU A 374 -10.85 -9.12 22.54
C LEU A 374 -10.03 -10.27 23.14
N PRO A 375 -9.00 -10.75 22.42
CA PRO A 375 -7.99 -11.64 22.97
C PRO A 375 -7.30 -11.04 24.20
N SER A 376 -6.75 -11.90 25.05
CA SER A 376 -6.09 -11.51 26.31
C SER A 376 -4.87 -10.59 26.14
N ALA A 377 -4.26 -10.59 24.97
CA ALA A 377 -3.14 -9.72 24.61
C ALA A 377 -3.20 -9.37 23.12
N LEU A 378 -2.87 -8.12 22.79
CA LEU A 378 -2.67 -7.62 21.44
C LEU A 378 -1.23 -7.10 21.32
N THR A 379 -0.57 -7.35 20.20
CA THR A 379 0.78 -6.83 19.94
C THR A 379 0.87 -6.33 18.51
N ALA A 380 1.31 -5.09 18.34
CA ALA A 380 1.54 -4.49 17.02
C ALA A 380 2.88 -4.95 16.46
N HIS A 381 2.93 -5.17 15.15
CA HIS A 381 4.14 -5.52 14.42
C HIS A 381 4.11 -4.93 13.01
N GLY A 382 5.21 -4.31 12.58
CA GLY A 382 5.38 -3.76 11.24
C GLY A 382 6.09 -4.73 10.30
N CYS A 383 5.57 -4.91 9.09
CA CYS A 383 6.21 -5.71 8.05
C CYS A 383 6.61 -4.88 6.81
N GLY A 384 6.35 -3.56 6.83
CA GLY A 384 6.65 -2.65 5.72
C GLY A 384 6.12 -3.17 4.38
N GLU A 385 6.94 -2.97 3.36
CA GLU A 385 6.76 -3.49 2.01
C GLU A 385 7.42 -4.86 1.78
N SER A 386 8.16 -5.37 2.78
CA SER A 386 9.07 -6.52 2.65
C SER A 386 8.37 -7.86 2.39
N PHE A 387 7.05 -7.91 2.58
CA PHE A 387 6.24 -9.13 2.44
C PHE A 387 5.00 -8.84 1.58
N PRO A 388 5.19 -8.53 0.28
CA PRO A 388 4.11 -8.18 -0.61
C PRO A 388 3.19 -9.37 -0.84
N ARG A 389 1.91 -9.09 -1.04
CA ARG A 389 0.95 -10.11 -1.43
C ARG A 389 1.31 -10.68 -2.80
N THR A 390 1.11 -11.98 -2.98
CA THR A 390 1.32 -12.68 -4.24
C THR A 390 0.00 -13.21 -4.78
N GLU A 391 -0.21 -13.08 -6.09
CA GLU A 391 -1.36 -13.68 -6.78
C GLU A 391 -1.20 -15.21 -6.84
N PRO A 392 -2.26 -16.00 -6.57
CA PRO A 392 -2.18 -17.44 -6.68
C PRO A 392 -1.88 -17.86 -8.12
N SER A 393 -0.68 -18.42 -8.37
CA SER A 393 -0.38 -18.97 -9.70
C SER A 393 -1.22 -20.23 -9.95
N ALA A 394 -1.80 -20.35 -11.15
CA ALA A 394 -2.63 -21.49 -11.56
C ALA A 394 -1.93 -22.86 -11.52
N ALA A 395 -0.66 -22.94 -11.15
CA ALA A 395 0.17 -24.14 -11.23
C ALA A 395 0.94 -24.50 -9.95
N GLY A 396 0.69 -23.86 -8.80
CA GLY A 396 1.39 -24.17 -7.56
C GLY A 396 2.88 -23.76 -7.55
N VAL A 397 3.25 -22.85 -8.46
CA VAL A 397 4.52 -22.09 -8.41
C VAL A 397 4.32 -20.88 -7.50
N GLU A 398 5.36 -20.44 -6.78
CA GLU A 398 5.33 -19.21 -5.98
C GLU A 398 4.67 -18.07 -6.77
N GLY A 399 3.67 -17.45 -6.16
CA GLY A 399 2.86 -16.42 -6.81
C GLY A 399 3.71 -15.21 -7.19
N VAL A 400 3.32 -14.51 -8.26
CA VAL A 400 3.96 -13.25 -8.65
C VAL A 400 3.51 -12.17 -7.65
N PRO A 401 4.42 -11.37 -7.07
CA PRO A 401 4.04 -10.23 -6.25
C PRO A 401 3.08 -9.31 -7.01
N VAL A 402 2.04 -8.83 -6.35
CA VAL A 402 1.18 -7.80 -6.93
C VAL A 402 2.00 -6.50 -6.98
N GLU A 403 2.36 -6.04 -8.17
CA GLU A 403 3.23 -4.89 -8.41
C GLU A 403 2.53 -3.54 -8.12
N GLY A 404 3.30 -2.55 -7.67
CA GLY A 404 2.91 -1.13 -7.67
C GLY A 404 2.16 -0.62 -6.42
N ASP A 405 1.50 0.53 -6.60
CA ASP A 405 0.66 1.22 -5.59
C ASP A 405 -0.70 0.53 -5.36
N ASP A 406 -0.75 -0.80 -5.47
CA ASP A 406 -2.01 -1.48 -5.23
C ASP A 406 -2.37 -1.36 -3.76
N ALA A 407 -3.45 -0.62 -3.48
CA ALA A 407 -3.98 -0.45 -2.15
C ALA A 407 -4.42 -1.76 -1.47
N SER A 408 -4.48 -2.88 -2.20
CA SER A 408 -4.60 -4.22 -1.61
C SER A 408 -3.39 -4.60 -0.74
N GLN A 409 -2.22 -3.95 -0.95
CA GLN A 409 -1.02 -4.10 -0.12
C GLN A 409 -1.11 -3.35 1.22
N ARG A 410 -1.91 -2.27 1.29
CA ARG A 410 -2.16 -1.46 2.49
C ARG A 410 -3.15 -2.16 3.42
N ARG A 411 -2.69 -3.26 4.02
CA ARG A 411 -3.52 -4.24 4.73
C ARG A 411 -3.07 -4.46 6.18
N VAL A 412 -3.93 -5.15 6.95
CA VAL A 412 -3.61 -5.67 8.28
C VAL A 412 -3.88 -7.16 8.32
N GLU A 413 -2.98 -7.91 8.92
CA GLU A 413 -3.14 -9.34 9.19
C GLU A 413 -3.16 -9.60 10.69
N ILE A 414 -4.01 -10.51 11.14
CA ILE A 414 -4.15 -10.85 12.55
C ILE A 414 -3.84 -12.32 12.75
N PHE A 415 -2.84 -12.62 13.57
CA PHE A 415 -2.47 -13.97 13.97
C PHE A 415 -2.87 -14.23 15.41
N LEU A 416 -3.67 -15.27 15.67
CA LEU A 416 -4.00 -15.71 17.01
C LEU A 416 -3.12 -16.89 17.41
N PHE A 417 -2.39 -16.74 18.51
CA PHE A 417 -1.55 -17.75 19.13
C PHE A 417 -2.12 -18.19 20.47
N ALA A 418 -1.72 -19.36 20.95
CA ALA A 418 -2.12 -19.84 22.27
C ALA A 418 -1.56 -18.88 23.34
N GLY A 419 -2.42 -18.27 24.15
CA GLY A 419 -1.99 -17.17 25.03
C GLY A 419 -0.92 -17.57 26.04
N GLU A 420 -0.94 -18.80 26.54
CA GLU A 420 0.07 -19.29 27.49
C GLU A 420 1.47 -19.43 26.86
N LEU A 421 1.54 -19.46 25.53
CA LEU A 421 2.77 -19.65 24.74
C LEU A 421 3.23 -18.37 24.03
N GLY A 422 2.36 -17.35 23.95
CA GLY A 422 2.63 -16.12 23.21
C GLY A 422 2.86 -16.35 21.71
N VAL A 423 3.49 -15.37 21.06
CA VAL A 423 3.83 -15.40 19.63
C VAL A 423 4.99 -16.35 19.37
N GLN A 424 4.82 -17.28 18.43
CA GLN A 424 5.81 -18.35 18.16
C GLN A 424 6.10 -18.52 16.65
N PRO A 425 7.36 -18.36 16.20
CA PRO A 425 8.50 -17.85 16.97
C PRO A 425 8.24 -16.40 17.46
N PRO A 426 8.91 -15.94 18.54
CA PRO A 426 8.78 -14.56 19.00
C PRO A 426 9.12 -13.57 17.89
N ALA A 427 8.44 -12.42 17.86
CA ALA A 427 8.79 -11.34 16.95
C ALA A 427 10.23 -10.87 17.18
N PRO A 428 11.03 -10.63 16.12
CA PRO A 428 12.44 -10.24 16.25
C PRO A 428 12.62 -8.81 16.79
N GLY A 429 11.54 -8.03 16.79
CA GLY A 429 11.44 -6.63 17.20
C GLY A 429 10.04 -6.12 16.85
N PRO A 430 9.77 -4.81 16.97
CA PRO A 430 8.49 -4.23 16.56
C PRO A 430 8.32 -4.20 15.04
N ILE A 431 9.40 -4.31 14.27
CA ILE A 431 9.40 -4.29 12.80
C ILE A 431 10.27 -5.43 12.28
N SER A 432 9.78 -6.16 11.28
CA SER A 432 10.55 -7.15 10.55
C SER A 432 11.46 -6.46 9.53
N ALA A 433 12.76 -6.75 9.56
CA ALA A 433 13.66 -6.38 8.48
C ALA A 433 13.34 -7.16 7.19
N ALA A 434 13.76 -6.63 6.04
CA ALA A 434 13.66 -7.35 4.76
C ALA A 434 14.29 -8.75 4.85
N GLY A 435 13.52 -9.76 4.43
CA GLY A 435 13.95 -11.17 4.47
C GLY A 435 13.88 -11.85 5.84
N SER A 436 13.29 -11.21 6.87
CA SER A 436 13.11 -11.82 8.19
C SER A 436 12.30 -13.13 8.09
N PRO A 437 12.77 -14.24 8.68
CA PRO A 437 12.16 -15.55 8.52
C PRO A 437 10.90 -15.77 9.39
N GLU A 438 10.64 -14.91 10.37
CA GLU A 438 9.54 -15.07 11.34
C GLU A 438 8.16 -14.89 10.71
N TYR A 439 7.95 -13.85 9.91
CA TYR A 439 6.65 -13.63 9.25
C TYR A 439 6.25 -14.79 8.31
N PRO A 440 7.12 -15.25 7.39
CA PRO A 440 6.84 -16.43 6.58
C PRO A 440 6.55 -17.67 7.43
N GLU A 441 7.23 -17.81 8.57
CA GLU A 441 6.98 -18.91 9.51
C GLU A 441 5.60 -18.80 10.18
N TRP A 442 5.15 -17.62 10.61
CA TRP A 442 3.79 -17.42 11.14
C TRP A 442 2.72 -17.75 10.11
N VAL A 443 2.91 -17.29 8.86
CA VAL A 443 2.04 -17.62 7.72
C VAL A 443 2.01 -19.12 7.48
N ARG A 444 3.16 -19.80 7.50
CA ARG A 444 3.27 -21.25 7.31
C ARG A 444 2.58 -22.05 8.41
N ARG A 445 2.59 -21.55 9.66
CA ARG A 445 1.95 -22.17 10.83
C ARG A 445 0.43 -21.97 10.85
N ALA A 446 -0.08 -20.92 10.20
CA ALA A 446 -1.50 -20.62 10.17
C ALA A 446 -2.30 -21.73 9.46
N ARG A 447 -3.11 -22.47 10.23
CA ARG A 447 -3.88 -23.62 9.73
C ARG A 447 -5.14 -23.25 8.96
N SER A 448 -5.62 -22.02 9.11
CA SER A 448 -6.85 -21.51 8.50
C SER A 448 -6.72 -20.02 8.29
N VAL A 449 -7.06 -19.55 7.10
CA VAL A 449 -7.10 -18.14 6.73
C VAL A 449 -8.54 -17.69 6.68
N HIS A 450 -8.88 -16.66 7.44
CA HIS A 450 -10.16 -15.98 7.37
C HIS A 450 -10.00 -14.69 6.58
N ALA A 451 -10.37 -14.72 5.30
CA ALA A 451 -10.32 -13.55 4.44
C ALA A 451 -11.51 -12.62 4.73
N LEU A 452 -11.21 -11.37 5.08
CA LEU A 452 -12.17 -10.33 5.37
C LEU A 452 -11.88 -9.14 4.44
N SER A 453 -12.51 -9.15 3.26
CA SER A 453 -12.30 -8.10 2.27
C SER A 453 -13.26 -6.92 2.42
N VAL A 454 -12.74 -5.72 2.30
CA VAL A 454 -13.46 -4.44 2.31
C VAL A 454 -13.95 -4.08 0.90
N THR A 455 -13.19 -4.40 -0.16
CA THR A 455 -13.49 -4.00 -1.55
C THR A 455 -14.20 -5.03 -2.40
N ARG A 456 -14.16 -6.32 -2.02
CA ARG A 456 -14.91 -7.37 -2.73
C ARG A 456 -16.38 -7.42 -2.33
N VAL A 457 -17.00 -6.25 -2.28
CA VAL A 457 -18.45 -6.08 -2.13
C VAL A 457 -19.02 -5.93 -3.53
N HIS A 458 -19.70 -6.97 -3.99
CA HIS A 458 -20.47 -6.93 -5.22
C HIS A 458 -21.88 -6.40 -4.93
N THR A 459 -22.51 -5.82 -5.94
CA THR A 459 -23.92 -5.40 -5.86
C THR A 459 -24.75 -6.25 -6.81
N MET A 460 -25.79 -6.88 -6.27
CA MET A 460 -26.79 -7.61 -7.02
C MET A 460 -28.02 -6.73 -7.16
N ALA A 461 -28.43 -6.40 -8.38
CA ALA A 461 -29.70 -5.73 -8.62
C ALA A 461 -30.83 -6.77 -8.70
N LEU A 462 -31.81 -6.66 -7.80
CA LEU A 462 -33.01 -7.46 -7.77
C LEU A 462 -34.19 -6.60 -8.21
N ARG A 463 -34.82 -6.95 -9.33
CA ARG A 463 -36.05 -6.27 -9.75
C ARG A 463 -37.27 -6.96 -9.14
N CYS A 464 -37.99 -6.23 -8.30
CA CYS A 464 -39.29 -6.57 -7.76
C CYS A 464 -40.36 -6.24 -8.81
N CYS A 465 -41.01 -7.29 -9.32
CA CYS A 465 -42.09 -7.18 -10.30
C CYS A 465 -43.32 -7.94 -9.83
N ASP A 466 -44.48 -7.54 -10.32
CA ASP A 466 -45.73 -8.27 -10.12
C ASP A 466 -45.86 -9.47 -11.08
N ALA A 467 -47.07 -10.07 -11.15
CA ALA A 467 -47.35 -11.20 -12.02
C ALA A 467 -47.23 -10.91 -13.52
N GLY A 468 -47.33 -9.64 -13.92
CA GLY A 468 -47.25 -9.17 -15.30
C GLY A 468 -45.86 -8.67 -15.71
N HIS A 469 -44.83 -8.85 -14.85
CA HIS A 469 -43.49 -8.27 -15.00
C HIS A 469 -43.42 -6.75 -14.87
N ASP A 470 -44.52 -6.10 -14.46
CA ASP A 470 -44.51 -4.68 -14.17
C ASP A 470 -43.74 -4.42 -12.87
N PRO A 471 -42.89 -3.38 -12.81
CA PRO A 471 -42.12 -3.08 -11.61
C PRO A 471 -43.04 -2.71 -10.45
N ILE A 472 -42.65 -3.08 -9.23
CA ILE A 472 -43.32 -2.67 -8.00
C ILE A 472 -42.44 -1.59 -7.35
N PRO A 473 -42.77 -0.29 -7.51
CA PRO A 473 -42.02 0.79 -6.88
C PRO A 473 -42.04 0.66 -5.36
N ARG A 474 -40.97 1.12 -4.70
CA ARG A 474 -40.93 1.25 -3.23
C ARG A 474 -41.13 -0.08 -2.52
N ALA A 475 -40.62 -1.13 -3.13
CA ALA A 475 -40.83 -2.49 -2.73
C ALA A 475 -39.92 -2.87 -1.54
N HIS A 476 -40.48 -3.38 -0.42
CA HIS A 476 -39.69 -3.72 0.79
C HIS A 476 -39.15 -5.15 0.76
N LEU A 477 -37.85 -5.27 0.52
CA LEU A 477 -37.08 -6.51 0.57
C LEU A 477 -36.39 -6.66 1.93
N TYR A 478 -36.51 -7.84 2.54
CA TYR A 478 -35.88 -8.14 3.83
C TYR A 478 -34.69 -9.08 3.58
N LEU A 479 -33.49 -8.62 3.92
CA LEU A 479 -32.25 -9.39 3.83
C LEU A 479 -31.70 -9.57 5.25
N ASP A 480 -31.84 -10.78 5.79
CA ASP A 480 -31.60 -11.04 7.22
C ASP A 480 -32.44 -10.06 8.10
N ASP A 481 -31.77 -9.16 8.83
CA ASP A 481 -32.41 -8.14 9.68
C ASP A 481 -32.53 -6.77 8.98
N ALA A 482 -31.98 -6.61 7.77
CA ALA A 482 -32.03 -5.37 7.01
C ALA A 482 -33.28 -5.29 6.12
N VAL A 483 -33.88 -4.10 6.03
CA VAL A 483 -34.96 -3.79 5.10
C VAL A 483 -34.41 -2.88 4.01
N LEU A 484 -34.48 -3.32 2.76
CA LEU A 484 -34.08 -2.58 1.57
C LEU A 484 -35.34 -2.20 0.79
N GLU A 485 -35.44 -0.94 0.39
CA GLU A 485 -36.58 -0.43 -0.38
C GLU A 485 -36.19 -0.31 -1.86
N ALA A 486 -37.06 -0.75 -2.77
CA ALA A 486 -36.82 -0.65 -4.20
C ALA A 486 -37.05 0.77 -4.72
N ASP A 487 -36.34 1.13 -5.78
CA ASP A 487 -36.56 2.39 -6.48
C ASP A 487 -37.90 2.44 -7.24
N GLU A 488 -38.13 3.52 -7.97
CA GLU A 488 -39.32 3.70 -8.83
C GLU A 488 -39.40 2.69 -9.98
N GLY A 489 -38.29 2.05 -10.35
CA GLY A 489 -38.20 0.97 -11.33
C GLY A 489 -38.39 -0.43 -10.72
N GLY A 490 -38.71 -0.49 -9.43
CA GLY A 490 -38.83 -1.73 -8.67
C GLY A 490 -37.49 -2.42 -8.43
N VAL A 491 -36.35 -1.75 -8.59
CA VAL A 491 -35.02 -2.35 -8.40
C VAL A 491 -34.52 -2.12 -6.98
N VAL A 492 -34.06 -3.20 -6.35
CA VAL A 492 -33.35 -3.20 -5.07
C VAL A 492 -31.90 -3.57 -5.31
N LEU A 493 -30.97 -2.75 -4.85
CA LEU A 493 -29.54 -3.06 -4.88
C LEU A 493 -29.15 -3.79 -3.59
N VAL A 494 -28.76 -5.05 -3.72
CA VAL A 494 -28.35 -5.92 -2.61
C VAL A 494 -26.84 -6.08 -2.63
N PRO A 495 -26.09 -5.48 -1.70
CA PRO A 495 -24.66 -5.69 -1.62
C PRO A 495 -24.38 -7.08 -1.00
N PHE A 496 -23.37 -7.78 -1.52
CA PHE A 496 -22.91 -9.07 -1.00
C PHE A 496 -21.39 -9.20 -1.16
N ARG A 497 -20.73 -9.98 -0.31
CA ARG A 497 -19.29 -10.23 -0.44
C ARG A 497 -18.99 -11.51 -1.20
N GLU A 498 -17.89 -11.52 -1.94
CA GLU A 498 -17.37 -12.74 -2.56
C GLU A 498 -17.21 -13.84 -1.49
N GLY A 499 -17.75 -15.04 -1.77
CA GLY A 499 -17.72 -16.18 -0.83
C GLY A 499 -18.74 -16.14 0.32
N GLN A 500 -19.53 -15.07 0.48
CA GLN A 500 -20.63 -15.04 1.44
C GLN A 500 -21.86 -15.78 0.87
N PRO A 501 -22.38 -16.83 1.52
CA PRO A 501 -23.64 -17.41 1.09
C PRO A 501 -24.75 -16.38 1.28
N VAL A 502 -25.47 -16.04 0.20
CA VAL A 502 -26.66 -15.18 0.28
C VAL A 502 -27.68 -15.88 1.17
N ARG A 503 -27.97 -15.28 2.33
CA ARG A 503 -28.99 -15.77 3.27
C ARG A 503 -30.39 -15.36 2.80
N GLU A 504 -31.40 -15.85 3.50
CA GLU A 504 -32.81 -15.84 3.09
C GLU A 504 -33.33 -14.42 2.79
N ILE A 505 -33.78 -14.21 1.55
CA ILE A 505 -34.46 -12.98 1.13
C ILE A 505 -35.96 -13.14 1.38
N ARG A 506 -36.55 -12.29 2.22
CA ARG A 506 -37.99 -12.30 2.55
C ARG A 506 -38.68 -11.04 2.02
N TRP A 507 -40.00 -11.13 1.86
CA TRP A 507 -40.84 -10.05 1.38
C TRP A 507 -41.96 -9.76 2.39
N GLY A 508 -42.19 -8.49 2.71
CA GLY A 508 -43.03 -8.06 3.84
C GLY A 508 -44.54 -8.13 3.60
N ASP A 509 -44.99 -8.05 2.35
CA ASP A 509 -46.39 -7.66 2.09
C ASP A 509 -47.29 -8.78 1.56
N GLY A 510 -46.93 -10.05 1.79
CA GLY A 510 -47.84 -11.20 1.65
C GLY A 510 -48.34 -11.57 0.24
N GLY A 511 -47.89 -10.90 -0.83
CA GLY A 511 -48.18 -11.26 -2.22
C GLY A 511 -47.19 -12.27 -2.82
N PRO A 512 -47.60 -13.17 -3.75
CA PRO A 512 -46.68 -14.05 -4.46
C PRO A 512 -45.84 -13.29 -5.50
N ILE A 513 -44.52 -13.43 -5.45
CA ILE A 513 -43.61 -13.04 -6.53
C ILE A 513 -43.65 -14.12 -7.62
N TYR A 514 -43.81 -13.71 -8.88
CA TYR A 514 -43.80 -14.63 -10.02
C TYR A 514 -42.40 -14.78 -10.66
N GLN A 515 -41.48 -13.82 -10.46
CA GLN A 515 -40.08 -13.93 -10.86
C GLN A 515 -39.17 -12.88 -10.17
N ALA A 516 -38.00 -13.31 -9.68
CA ALA A 516 -36.88 -12.42 -9.37
C ALA A 516 -35.87 -12.54 -10.51
N LEU A 517 -35.66 -11.47 -11.28
CA LEU A 517 -34.63 -11.41 -12.31
C LEU A 517 -33.31 -10.93 -11.68
N LEU A 518 -32.31 -11.81 -11.73
CA LEU A 518 -30.98 -11.55 -11.22
C LEU A 518 -30.21 -10.67 -12.23
N HIS A 519 -30.07 -9.39 -11.93
CA HIS A 519 -29.22 -8.49 -12.71
C HIS A 519 -27.88 -8.34 -11.96
N CYS A 520 -26.86 -9.07 -12.41
CA CYS A 520 -25.49 -8.82 -11.95
C CYS A 520 -24.78 -7.94 -12.98
N ALA A 521 -24.41 -6.73 -12.59
CA ALA A 521 -23.50 -5.91 -13.39
C ALA A 521 -22.07 -6.41 -13.16
N PHE A 522 -21.42 -6.90 -14.21
CA PHE A 522 -20.00 -7.25 -14.21
C PHE A 522 -19.37 -6.72 -15.52
N ASP A 523 -18.06 -6.47 -15.48
CA ASP A 523 -17.29 -5.88 -16.58
C ASP A 523 -17.45 -6.63 -17.91
N ALA A 524 -17.21 -5.91 -19.00
CA ALA A 524 -17.46 -6.33 -20.39
C ALA A 524 -16.45 -7.36 -20.93
N ASP A 525 -16.25 -8.48 -20.23
CA ASP A 525 -15.52 -9.64 -20.74
C ASP A 525 -16.40 -10.55 -21.61
N ASP A 526 -15.79 -11.52 -22.28
CA ASP A 526 -16.50 -12.51 -23.11
C ASP A 526 -17.57 -13.28 -22.30
N ALA A 527 -17.34 -13.49 -21.00
CA ALA A 527 -18.29 -14.14 -20.11
C ALA A 527 -19.50 -13.25 -19.77
N GLY A 528 -19.35 -11.92 -19.83
CA GLY A 528 -20.39 -10.92 -19.69
C GLY A 528 -21.36 -10.93 -20.87
N VAL A 529 -20.84 -11.02 -22.10
CA VAL A 529 -21.67 -11.09 -23.33
C VAL A 529 -22.52 -12.36 -23.36
N HIS A 530 -21.96 -13.52 -23.05
CA HIS A 530 -22.71 -14.79 -22.99
C HIS A 530 -23.84 -14.75 -21.95
N ARG A 531 -23.63 -14.10 -20.81
CA ARG A 531 -24.65 -13.95 -19.76
C ARG A 531 -25.75 -12.96 -20.14
N LYS A 532 -25.39 -11.82 -20.71
CA LYS A 532 -26.36 -10.84 -21.22
C LYS A 532 -27.22 -11.43 -22.35
N LEU A 533 -26.63 -12.25 -23.23
CA LEU A 533 -27.35 -13.02 -24.24
C LEU A 533 -28.39 -13.97 -23.63
N HIS A 534 -28.01 -14.70 -22.59
CA HIS A 534 -28.93 -15.58 -21.86
C HIS A 534 -30.10 -14.78 -21.24
N ASN A 535 -29.84 -13.59 -20.68
CA ASN A 535 -30.88 -12.71 -20.15
C ASN A 535 -31.81 -12.16 -21.23
N LEU A 536 -31.33 -11.99 -22.46
CA LEU A 536 -32.13 -11.66 -23.64
C LEU A 536 -32.85 -12.88 -24.24
N GLY A 537 -32.70 -14.07 -23.66
CA GLY A 537 -33.36 -15.31 -24.10
C GLY A 537 -32.62 -16.09 -25.20
N PHE A 538 -31.35 -15.80 -25.45
CA PHE A 538 -30.53 -16.51 -26.44
C PHE A 538 -29.60 -17.52 -25.77
N GLU A 539 -29.55 -18.72 -26.35
CA GLU A 539 -28.74 -19.83 -25.82
C GLU A 539 -27.25 -19.76 -26.23
N SER A 540 -26.91 -18.96 -27.26
CA SER A 540 -25.53 -18.76 -27.70
C SER A 540 -25.34 -17.47 -28.54
N VAL A 541 -24.07 -17.10 -28.80
CA VAL A 541 -23.71 -15.97 -29.69
C VAL A 541 -24.17 -16.26 -31.13
N GLU A 542 -24.01 -17.50 -31.58
CA GLU A 542 -24.44 -17.94 -32.91
C GLU A 542 -25.96 -17.86 -33.07
N ALA A 543 -26.72 -18.23 -32.04
CA ALA A 543 -28.19 -18.12 -32.05
C ALA A 543 -28.64 -16.65 -32.20
N PHE A 544 -27.93 -15.72 -31.56
CA PHE A 544 -28.15 -14.30 -31.71
C PHE A 544 -27.74 -13.78 -33.09
N GLN A 545 -26.54 -14.13 -33.56
CA GLN A 545 -26.05 -13.74 -34.88
C GLN A 545 -27.00 -14.22 -36.00
N LEU A 546 -27.46 -15.48 -35.91
CA LEU A 546 -28.46 -16.05 -36.83
C LEU A 546 -29.78 -15.30 -36.80
N ARG A 547 -30.32 -14.99 -35.60
CA ARG A 547 -31.59 -14.27 -35.42
C ARG A 547 -31.56 -12.90 -36.09
N PHE A 548 -30.43 -12.20 -36.03
CA PHE A 548 -30.27 -10.84 -36.54
C PHE A 548 -29.50 -10.75 -37.86
N GLY A 549 -29.41 -11.87 -38.60
CA GLY A 549 -28.85 -11.90 -39.96
C GLY A 549 -27.36 -11.53 -40.04
N ARG A 550 -26.60 -11.73 -38.97
CA ARG A 550 -25.15 -11.48 -38.93
C ARG A 550 -24.37 -12.70 -39.39
N THR A 551 -23.13 -12.46 -39.83
CA THR A 551 -22.17 -13.54 -40.07
C THR A 551 -21.95 -14.32 -38.77
N VAL A 552 -22.17 -15.63 -38.82
CA VAL A 552 -22.03 -16.52 -37.67
C VAL A 552 -20.55 -16.78 -37.42
N THR A 553 -19.96 -16.03 -36.50
CA THR A 553 -18.55 -16.17 -36.09
C THR A 553 -18.43 -16.90 -34.76
N GLY A 554 -19.49 -16.87 -33.93
CA GLY A 554 -19.45 -17.35 -32.54
C GLY A 554 -18.66 -16.46 -31.59
N ALA A 555 -18.07 -15.37 -32.09
CA ALA A 555 -17.23 -14.47 -31.31
C ALA A 555 -18.09 -13.46 -30.52
N PRO A 556 -17.99 -13.40 -29.17
CA PRO A 556 -18.77 -12.48 -28.35
C PRO A 556 -18.55 -11.00 -28.69
N SER A 557 -17.33 -10.64 -29.11
CA SER A 557 -16.97 -9.29 -29.56
C SER A 557 -17.89 -8.74 -30.67
N ASP A 558 -18.36 -9.62 -31.56
CA ASP A 558 -19.10 -9.24 -32.76
C ASP A 558 -20.57 -8.87 -32.48
N VAL A 559 -21.04 -9.20 -31.27
CA VAL A 559 -22.40 -8.94 -30.79
C VAL A 559 -22.42 -8.07 -29.53
N ALA A 560 -21.27 -7.80 -28.92
CA ALA A 560 -21.14 -7.17 -27.61
C ALA A 560 -21.87 -5.82 -27.52
N ALA A 561 -21.75 -4.97 -28.55
CA ALA A 561 -22.38 -3.65 -28.59
C ALA A 561 -23.92 -3.71 -28.67
N ASP A 562 -24.46 -4.62 -29.48
CA ASP A 562 -25.91 -4.80 -29.64
C ASP A 562 -26.53 -5.50 -28.42
N VAL A 563 -25.82 -6.50 -27.89
CA VAL A 563 -26.21 -7.19 -26.65
C VAL A 563 -26.21 -6.21 -25.47
N HIS A 564 -25.19 -5.36 -25.34
CA HIS A 564 -25.19 -4.29 -24.33
C HIS A 564 -26.37 -3.34 -24.53
N ARG A 565 -26.50 -2.78 -25.75
CA ARG A 565 -27.56 -1.82 -26.05
C ARG A 565 -28.95 -2.37 -25.72
N TRP A 566 -29.24 -3.61 -26.11
CA TRP A 566 -30.59 -4.18 -25.94
C TRP A 566 -30.85 -4.73 -24.55
N HIS A 567 -29.81 -5.23 -23.88
CA HIS A 567 -29.92 -5.62 -22.48
C HIS A 567 -30.12 -4.41 -21.57
N ASP A 568 -29.36 -3.33 -21.80
CA ASP A 568 -29.30 -2.18 -20.89
C ASP A 568 -30.33 -1.08 -21.22
N HIS A 569 -30.84 -1.03 -22.46
CA HIS A 569 -31.75 0.04 -22.92
C HIS A 569 -33.05 -0.44 -23.59
N GLY A 570 -33.38 -1.75 -23.52
CA GLY A 570 -34.64 -2.32 -24.00
C GLY A 570 -34.57 -3.04 -25.36
N PRO A 571 -35.59 -3.86 -25.70
CA PRO A 571 -35.51 -4.85 -26.78
C PRO A 571 -35.43 -4.23 -28.19
N PRO A 572 -34.86 -4.96 -29.18
CA PRO A 572 -34.73 -4.48 -30.55
C PRO A 572 -36.08 -4.21 -31.24
N PRO A 573 -36.12 -3.32 -32.25
CA PRO A 573 -37.26 -3.22 -33.15
C PRO A 573 -37.42 -4.55 -33.91
N MET A 574 -38.55 -5.22 -33.70
CA MET A 574 -38.95 -6.32 -34.57
C MET A 574 -39.54 -5.70 -35.84
N ASP A 575 -38.88 -5.86 -36.98
CA ASP A 575 -39.50 -5.52 -38.25
C ASP A 575 -39.30 -6.59 -39.33
N ASP A 576 -40.40 -6.74 -40.07
CA ASP A 576 -40.69 -7.66 -41.14
C ASP A 576 -39.62 -7.70 -42.23
N ALA A 577 -39.35 -8.92 -42.70
CA ALA A 577 -38.53 -9.18 -43.86
C ALA A 577 -39.08 -8.48 -45.13
N SER A 578 -38.30 -7.60 -45.76
CA SER A 578 -38.08 -7.56 -47.23
C SER A 578 -37.20 -6.40 -47.70
N ALA A 579 -36.38 -6.69 -48.73
CA ALA A 579 -35.63 -5.79 -49.63
C ALA A 579 -34.32 -5.18 -49.08
N SER A 580 -33.22 -5.02 -49.82
CA SER A 580 -32.74 -5.49 -51.13
C SER A 580 -31.26 -5.04 -51.19
N LEU A 581 -30.37 -5.90 -51.69
CA LEU A 581 -28.95 -5.63 -51.93
C LEU A 581 -28.73 -4.68 -53.12
N VAL A 582 -27.82 -3.70 -52.99
CA VAL A 582 -27.09 -3.03 -54.09
C VAL A 582 -25.64 -2.71 -53.66
N SER A 583 -24.74 -2.77 -54.63
CA SER A 583 -23.28 -3.00 -54.61
C SER A 583 -22.38 -1.78 -54.84
N MET A 584 -21.05 -2.04 -54.76
CA MET A 584 -19.89 -1.36 -55.41
C MET A 584 -19.42 -0.06 -54.77
N ASP A 585 -18.15 0.36 -54.76
CA ASP A 585 -16.81 -0.17 -55.10
C ASP A 585 -15.82 0.90 -54.56
N ALA A 586 -14.56 0.55 -54.31
CA ALA A 586 -13.52 1.48 -53.86
C ALA A 586 -12.34 1.48 -54.84
N ASP A 587 -11.78 2.66 -55.13
CA ASP A 587 -10.56 2.84 -55.89
C ASP A 587 -9.77 4.12 -55.47
N LEU A 588 -8.44 3.94 -55.39
CA LEU A 588 -7.31 4.85 -55.72
C LEU A 588 -6.70 5.87 -54.71
N GLU A 589 -5.45 5.53 -54.30
CA GLU A 589 -4.14 6.22 -54.37
C GLU A 589 -3.95 7.77 -54.34
N GLY A 590 -2.84 8.23 -53.72
CA GLY A 590 -1.97 9.29 -54.30
C GLY A 590 -1.21 10.31 -53.41
N ALA A 591 0.08 10.02 -53.13
CA ALA A 591 1.33 10.83 -53.00
C ALA A 591 1.42 12.38 -52.78
N GLY A 592 2.50 12.82 -52.07
CA GLY A 592 3.37 13.95 -52.50
C GLY A 592 3.87 14.97 -51.44
N THR A 593 5.21 15.10 -51.25
CA THR A 593 5.96 16.18 -50.54
C THR A 593 6.49 17.27 -51.52
N PRO A 594 7.02 18.45 -51.08
CA PRO A 594 8.51 18.64 -50.95
C PRO A 594 9.04 19.76 -49.99
N GLU A 595 10.39 19.81 -49.86
CA GLU A 595 11.34 20.69 -49.11
C GLU A 595 11.41 22.20 -49.50
N VAL A 596 12.10 23.05 -48.69
CA VAL A 596 13.09 24.13 -49.07
C VAL A 596 13.86 24.69 -47.81
N SER A 597 15.17 25.02 -47.94
CA SER A 597 16.05 25.84 -47.04
C SER A 597 16.45 27.20 -47.70
N PRO A 598 17.04 28.24 -47.01
CA PRO A 598 18.51 28.45 -46.96
C PRO A 598 19.09 29.33 -45.78
N THR A 599 20.33 29.85 -45.95
CA THR A 599 21.53 30.18 -45.10
C THR A 599 21.81 31.61 -44.53
N GLU A 600 22.83 31.70 -43.62
CA GLU A 600 23.98 32.68 -43.46
C GLU A 600 24.02 33.91 -42.46
N GLY A 601 25.04 33.96 -41.56
CA GLY A 601 26.09 35.04 -41.45
C GLY A 601 26.17 36.06 -40.26
N GLY A 602 27.34 36.17 -39.57
CA GLY A 602 27.90 37.46 -39.03
C GLY A 602 28.55 37.54 -37.60
N GLU A 603 29.80 38.02 -37.48
CA GLU A 603 30.60 38.39 -36.27
C GLU A 603 30.93 39.92 -36.25
N PRO A 604 31.33 40.65 -35.14
CA PRO A 604 32.76 40.71 -34.67
C PRO A 604 33.14 41.29 -33.23
N SER A 605 34.39 41.03 -32.78
CA SER A 605 35.42 41.90 -32.11
C SER A 605 35.49 42.33 -30.59
N ARG A 606 36.76 42.38 -30.09
CA ARG A 606 37.39 42.60 -28.74
C ARG A 606 37.53 44.05 -28.19
N GLY A 607 37.82 44.17 -26.87
CA GLY A 607 38.58 45.27 -26.23
C GLY A 607 39.12 44.95 -24.81
N THR A 608 40.33 45.41 -24.45
CA THR A 608 41.05 45.17 -23.16
C THR A 608 41.55 46.49 -22.55
N VAL A 609 41.56 46.65 -21.21
CA VAL A 609 42.27 47.72 -20.45
C VAL A 609 42.76 47.18 -19.07
N VAL A 610 43.95 47.62 -18.64
CA VAL A 610 44.67 47.41 -17.36
C VAL A 610 45.04 48.83 -16.83
N PRO A 611 45.05 49.20 -15.51
CA PRO A 611 46.24 48.98 -14.64
C PRO A 611 46.15 49.07 -13.08
N ALA A 612 47.30 48.70 -12.47
CA ALA A 612 48.03 49.29 -11.32
C ALA A 612 47.96 48.63 -9.91
N ALA A 613 49.15 48.60 -9.27
CA ALA A 613 49.54 47.83 -8.09
C ALA A 613 49.87 48.70 -6.85
N GLY A 614 49.79 48.11 -5.65
CA GLY A 614 50.35 48.62 -4.38
C GLY A 614 50.01 47.79 -3.12
N ASP A 615 51.03 47.08 -2.59
CA ASP A 615 51.39 46.72 -1.20
C ASP A 615 50.76 45.58 -0.32
N ALA A 616 51.71 44.95 0.42
CA ALA A 616 51.69 43.97 1.52
C ALA A 616 51.50 42.46 1.19
N LEU A 617 52.50 41.62 1.57
CA LEU A 617 52.39 40.16 1.54
C LEU A 617 51.74 39.66 2.83
N VAL A 618 50.48 39.26 2.74
CA VAL A 618 49.74 38.57 3.79
C VAL A 618 49.62 37.10 3.38
N VAL A 619 50.23 36.20 4.13
CA VAL A 619 50.00 34.75 3.94
C VAL A 619 48.85 34.35 4.86
N GLY A 620 47.65 34.22 4.28
CA GLY A 620 46.46 33.75 4.99
C GLY A 620 46.24 32.26 4.75
N VAL A 621 45.79 31.54 5.79
CA VAL A 621 45.23 30.18 5.66
C VAL A 621 43.75 30.27 6.02
N ALA A 622 42.88 29.92 5.07
CA ALA A 622 41.42 29.77 5.25
C ALA A 622 41.12 28.30 5.62
N SER A 623 39.99 27.88 6.19
CA SER A 623 38.82 28.49 6.82
C SER A 623 38.28 27.44 7.82
N ARG A 624 37.46 27.92 8.74
CA ARG A 624 36.84 27.26 9.87
C ARG A 624 35.82 26.20 9.43
N ASP A 625 36.18 24.93 9.55
CA ASP A 625 35.22 23.85 9.85
C ASP A 625 35.98 22.81 10.70
N THR A 626 35.55 22.61 11.93
CA THR A 626 36.10 21.67 12.94
C THR A 626 37.32 22.12 13.77
N LEU A 627 37.16 23.14 14.64
CA LEU A 627 38.04 23.28 15.83
C LEU A 627 37.24 23.66 17.09
N PRO A 628 37.51 23.06 18.27
CA PRO A 628 36.91 23.47 19.54
C PRO A 628 37.59 24.73 20.10
N SER A 629 36.82 25.50 20.88
CA SER A 629 37.14 26.82 21.42
C SER A 629 38.14 26.82 22.59
N GLN A 630 39.43 26.67 22.32
CA GLN A 630 40.47 27.07 23.29
C GLN A 630 41.56 27.95 22.66
N PRO A 631 42.01 29.03 23.34
CA PRO A 631 43.06 29.91 22.83
C PRO A 631 44.44 29.24 22.88
N LEU A 632 45.21 29.38 21.79
CA LEU A 632 46.59 28.87 21.71
C LEU A 632 47.54 29.66 22.64
N PRO A 633 48.54 29.00 23.28
CA PRO A 633 49.54 29.71 24.07
C PRO A 633 50.44 30.57 23.17
N LYS A 634 50.63 31.84 23.55
CA LYS A 634 51.53 32.78 22.88
C LYS A 634 52.94 32.19 22.82
N SER A 635 53.36 31.78 21.63
CA SER A 635 54.68 31.18 21.37
C SER A 635 55.39 32.01 20.32
N GLU A 636 56.65 32.35 20.54
CA GLU A 636 57.51 32.94 19.50
C GLU A 636 58.04 31.82 18.59
N VAL A 637 57.94 32.02 17.28
CA VAL A 637 58.43 31.06 16.27
C VAL A 637 59.59 31.69 15.53
N THR A 638 60.74 31.01 15.54
CA THR A 638 61.93 31.46 14.81
C THR A 638 61.89 30.87 13.41
N CYS A 639 61.95 31.74 12.40
CA CYS A 639 61.94 31.34 11.00
C CYS A 639 63.26 31.72 10.33
N GLU A 640 63.74 30.86 9.45
CA GLU A 640 64.88 31.14 8.59
C GLU A 640 64.33 31.51 7.21
N VAL A 641 64.60 32.74 6.77
CA VAL A 641 64.09 33.30 5.52
C VAL A 641 65.26 33.41 4.56
N ARG A 642 65.10 32.86 3.36
CA ARG A 642 66.15 32.83 2.34
C ARG A 642 65.62 33.44 1.07
N ARG A 643 66.29 34.45 0.53
CA ARG A 643 65.88 35.07 -0.73
C ARG A 643 66.06 34.06 -1.88
N VAL A 644 65.05 33.91 -2.72
CA VAL A 644 65.11 32.97 -3.85
C VAL A 644 66.27 33.38 -4.77
N GLY A 645 67.18 32.44 -5.05
CA GLY A 645 68.42 32.67 -5.82
C GLY A 645 69.66 33.10 -5.00
N SER A 646 69.53 33.36 -3.70
CA SER A 646 70.67 33.64 -2.80
C SER A 646 71.14 32.36 -2.09
N SER A 647 72.44 32.24 -1.77
CA SER A 647 72.98 31.19 -0.90
C SER A 647 72.99 31.55 0.59
N ALA A 648 72.80 32.83 0.92
CA ALA A 648 72.76 33.31 2.29
C ALA A 648 71.33 33.24 2.85
N SER A 649 71.19 32.64 4.03
CA SER A 649 69.95 32.67 4.82
C SER A 649 70.02 33.76 5.89
N GLU A 650 68.88 34.40 6.15
CA GLU A 650 68.73 35.37 7.24
C GLU A 650 67.72 34.81 8.25
N THR A 651 68.01 34.96 9.55
CA THR A 651 67.11 34.49 10.61
C THR A 651 66.25 35.65 11.08
N HIS A 652 64.92 35.47 11.02
CA HIS A 652 63.95 36.48 11.43
C HIS A 652 63.02 35.91 12.51
N ILE A 653 62.66 36.74 13.48
CA ILE A 653 61.72 36.36 14.56
C ILE A 653 60.34 36.86 14.17
N ALA A 654 59.41 35.95 13.91
CA ALA A 654 58.04 36.31 13.58
C ALA A 654 57.16 36.27 14.84
N LYS A 655 56.37 37.32 15.05
CA LYS A 655 55.37 37.36 16.12
C LYS A 655 54.08 36.74 15.63
N LEU A 656 53.59 35.76 16.39
CA LEU A 656 52.30 35.14 16.13
C LEU A 656 51.19 36.12 16.54
N GLN A 657 50.36 36.55 15.59
CA GLN A 657 49.21 37.38 15.90
C GLN A 657 47.92 36.62 15.54
N ASP A 658 47.09 36.42 16.55
CA ASP A 658 45.77 35.81 16.40
C ASP A 658 44.84 36.82 15.73
N THR A 659 44.14 36.39 14.69
CA THR A 659 43.17 37.23 13.99
C THR A 659 41.77 36.82 14.40
N SER A 660 40.84 37.78 14.46
CA SER A 660 39.44 37.53 14.84
C SER A 660 38.71 36.51 13.94
N SER A 661 39.31 36.13 12.81
CA SER A 661 38.86 35.12 11.87
C SER A 661 39.47 33.72 12.09
N GLY A 662 40.25 33.49 13.16
CA GLY A 662 40.81 32.18 13.52
C GLY A 662 42.01 31.73 12.69
N GLY A 663 42.64 32.64 11.95
CA GLY A 663 43.89 32.39 11.21
C GLY A 663 45.11 32.91 11.97
N VAL A 664 46.23 32.18 11.86
CA VAL A 664 47.52 32.57 12.42
C VAL A 664 48.28 33.39 11.38
N VAL A 665 48.60 34.65 11.68
CA VAL A 665 49.36 35.51 10.76
C VAL A 665 50.80 35.69 11.28
N PHE A 666 51.76 35.45 10.39
CA PHE A 666 53.17 35.77 10.61
C PHE A 666 53.49 37.11 9.93
N ARG A 667 53.79 38.14 10.72
CA ARG A 667 54.21 39.44 10.18
C ARG A 667 55.73 39.54 10.20
N PHE A 668 56.32 39.76 9.03
CA PHE A 668 57.74 40.04 8.85
C PHE A 668 57.91 41.51 8.49
N GLU A 669 58.65 42.27 9.29
CA GLU A 669 58.87 43.70 9.05
C GLU A 669 60.19 43.91 8.31
N GLY A 670 60.18 44.69 7.22
CA GLY A 670 61.38 45.16 6.53
C GLY A 670 61.93 44.28 5.39
N VAL A 671 61.13 43.37 4.83
CA VAL A 671 61.57 42.44 3.77
C VAL A 671 60.80 42.66 2.45
N SER A 672 61.50 42.76 1.31
CA SER A 672 60.89 42.95 -0.02
C SER A 672 61.55 42.09 -1.12
N GLY A 673 60.75 41.24 -1.78
CA GLY A 673 61.18 40.28 -2.83
C GLY A 673 60.65 38.87 -2.58
N ASP A 674 61.02 37.92 -3.43
CA ASP A 674 60.63 36.50 -3.28
C ASP A 674 61.55 35.78 -2.28
N TYR A 675 60.96 35.10 -1.30
CA TYR A 675 61.68 34.39 -0.25
C TYR A 675 61.14 32.99 -0.04
N ASP A 676 62.05 32.04 0.18
CA ASP A 676 61.79 30.74 0.77
C ASP A 676 61.81 30.88 2.30
N VAL A 677 60.70 30.58 2.97
CA VAL A 677 60.58 30.64 4.43
C VAL A 677 60.62 29.22 4.99
N ARG A 678 61.61 28.92 5.84
CA ARG A 678 61.73 27.65 6.56
C ARG A 678 61.47 27.86 8.05
N VAL A 679 60.47 27.17 8.58
CA VAL A 679 60.15 27.20 10.01
C VAL A 679 60.96 26.11 10.72
N ARG A 680 61.78 26.47 11.72
CA ARG A 680 62.52 25.47 12.51
C ARG A 680 61.81 25.21 13.84
N ARG A 681 61.36 23.96 14.00
CA ARG A 681 60.95 23.22 15.21
C ARG A 681 60.43 24.03 16.40
N THR A 682 59.15 23.88 16.72
CA THR A 682 58.58 24.20 18.04
C THR A 682 58.70 22.99 18.99
N ARG A 683 59.04 23.23 20.26
CA ARG A 683 58.91 22.22 21.33
C ARG A 683 57.45 22.18 21.77
N ALA A 684 56.61 21.41 21.09
CA ALA A 684 55.28 21.07 21.59
C ALA A 684 54.86 19.67 21.11
N SER A 685 54.51 18.81 22.06
CA SER A 685 54.25 17.38 21.91
C SER A 685 52.88 17.03 21.30
N GLY A 686 52.35 17.83 20.36
CA GLY A 686 51.00 17.65 19.81
C GLY A 686 50.90 17.43 18.28
N VAL A 687 52.02 17.38 17.56
CA VAL A 687 51.99 17.39 16.07
C VAL A 687 51.68 16.02 15.45
N ALA A 688 51.84 14.92 16.19
CA ALA A 688 51.61 13.57 15.67
C ALA A 688 50.12 13.32 15.32
N GLU A 689 49.19 13.89 16.08
CA GLU A 689 47.75 13.74 15.87
C GLU A 689 47.23 14.57 14.67
N TYR A 690 48.00 15.57 14.23
CA TYR A 690 47.65 16.42 13.09
C TYR A 690 48.08 15.81 11.74
N ALA A 691 49.16 15.01 11.72
CA ALA A 691 49.71 14.43 10.48
C ALA A 691 48.87 13.24 9.94
N GLU A 692 48.21 12.50 10.84
CA GLU A 692 47.40 11.33 10.49
C GLU A 692 46.09 11.72 9.77
N ARG A 693 45.54 12.91 10.08
CA ARG A 693 44.29 13.42 9.51
C ARG A 693 44.41 13.89 8.05
N PHE A 694 45.63 14.13 7.57
CA PHE A 694 45.93 14.57 6.19
C PHE A 694 46.68 13.51 5.37
N GLY A 695 46.68 12.25 5.81
CA GLY A 695 47.21 11.13 5.02
C GLY A 695 48.74 11.09 4.89
N VAL A 696 49.49 11.67 5.82
CA VAL A 696 50.96 11.64 5.78
C VAL A 696 51.50 10.55 6.69
N SER A 697 52.08 9.49 6.10
CA SER A 697 52.86 8.49 6.83
C SER A 697 54.30 8.97 7.02
N ILE A 698 54.76 9.05 8.27
CA ILE A 698 56.15 9.41 8.61
C ILE A 698 56.89 8.15 9.02
N GLN A 699 57.76 7.63 8.15
CA GLN A 699 58.72 6.58 8.52
C GLN A 699 60.09 7.19 8.88
N SER A 700 60.52 6.93 10.13
CA SER A 700 61.87 7.11 10.68
C SER A 700 62.36 8.56 10.94
N PRO A 701 63.09 8.83 12.05
CA PRO A 701 63.35 10.19 12.53
C PRO A 701 64.69 10.79 12.08
N GLN A 702 65.22 10.44 10.90
CA GLN A 702 66.46 11.03 10.39
C GLN A 702 66.51 11.15 8.87
N THR A 703 65.73 12.06 8.29
CA THR A 703 66.10 12.74 7.03
C THR A 703 65.31 14.05 6.90
N ASP A 704 65.96 15.11 6.46
CA ASP A 704 65.32 16.39 6.14
C ASP A 704 64.33 16.19 4.99
N VAL A 705 63.02 16.26 5.28
CA VAL A 705 61.96 16.25 4.27
C VAL A 705 61.63 17.70 3.91
N THR A 706 61.91 18.09 2.67
CA THR A 706 61.38 19.33 2.09
C THR A 706 60.00 19.01 1.51
N LEU A 707 58.93 19.47 2.15
CA LEU A 707 57.58 19.44 1.59
C LEU A 707 57.32 20.76 0.86
N LEU A 708 57.50 20.77 -0.46
CA LEU A 708 56.85 21.75 -1.32
C LEU A 708 55.44 21.21 -1.59
N LEU A 709 54.46 21.68 -0.82
CA LEU A 709 53.06 21.48 -1.14
C LEU A 709 52.68 22.55 -2.16
N GLU A 710 52.83 22.24 -3.45
CA GLU A 710 52.16 23.03 -4.48
C GLU A 710 50.64 22.84 -4.30
N PRO A 711 49.85 23.92 -4.19
CA PRO A 711 48.40 23.79 -4.07
C PRO A 711 47.86 23.09 -5.31
N VAL A 712 47.05 22.04 -5.11
CA VAL A 712 46.36 21.37 -6.21
C VAL A 712 45.44 22.41 -6.86
N PRO A 713 45.50 22.62 -8.19
CA PRO A 713 44.62 23.55 -8.87
C PRO A 713 43.16 23.14 -8.69
N THR A 714 42.29 24.13 -8.51
CA THR A 714 40.84 23.93 -8.37
C THR A 714 40.12 24.60 -9.53
N GLY A 715 39.15 23.90 -10.10
CA GLY A 715 38.23 24.47 -11.07
C GLY A 715 36.84 24.63 -10.47
N LYS A 716 36.07 25.59 -10.98
CA LYS A 716 34.64 25.73 -10.68
C LYS A 716 33.88 25.99 -11.96
N PHE A 717 32.82 25.22 -12.17
CA PHE A 717 31.86 25.49 -13.21
C PHE A 717 30.82 26.49 -12.70
N GLY A 718 30.40 27.40 -13.57
CA GLY A 718 29.36 28.38 -13.31
C GLY A 718 28.50 28.62 -14.56
N PRO A 719 27.35 29.30 -14.38
CA PRO A 719 26.45 29.60 -15.48
C PRO A 719 27.11 30.58 -16.46
N GLY A 720 27.07 30.28 -17.76
CA GLY A 720 27.58 31.17 -18.80
C GLY A 720 26.57 31.32 -19.93
N GLY A 721 25.97 32.51 -20.13
CA GLY A 721 25.08 32.78 -21.27
C GLY A 721 23.86 31.84 -21.44
N GLN A 722 23.52 31.07 -20.41
CA GLN A 722 22.67 29.88 -20.52
C GLN A 722 21.25 30.17 -20.96
N ARG A 723 20.74 29.32 -21.86
CA ARG A 723 19.34 29.30 -22.29
C ARG A 723 18.48 28.41 -21.39
N TRP A 724 19.09 27.43 -20.74
CA TRP A 724 18.41 26.39 -19.96
C TRP A 724 18.82 26.41 -18.47
N GLY A 725 18.41 25.40 -17.69
CA GLY A 725 18.55 25.35 -16.22
C GLY A 725 19.97 25.10 -15.68
N TRP A 726 20.20 25.56 -14.44
CA TRP A 726 21.44 25.38 -13.66
C TRP A 726 21.13 25.06 -12.20
N ASP A 727 21.54 23.87 -11.74
CA ASP A 727 21.39 23.38 -10.36
C ASP A 727 22.77 23.14 -9.73
N GLU A 728 23.17 24.01 -8.82
CA GLU A 728 24.43 23.88 -8.05
C GLU A 728 24.20 23.54 -6.57
N ARG A 729 22.96 23.14 -6.21
CA ARG A 729 22.54 23.02 -4.81
C ARG A 729 22.46 21.60 -4.31
N THR A 730 22.08 20.67 -5.18
CA THR A 730 22.02 19.24 -4.83
C THR A 730 23.41 18.72 -4.45
N ASP A 731 24.43 19.02 -5.25
CA ASP A 731 25.84 18.78 -4.92
C ASP A 731 26.68 19.99 -5.36
N LYS A 732 27.18 20.76 -4.39
CA LYS A 732 28.01 21.95 -4.67
C LYS A 732 29.33 21.63 -5.36
N SER A 733 29.79 20.38 -5.29
CA SER A 733 31.01 19.93 -5.95
C SER A 733 30.78 19.47 -7.40
N GLU A 734 29.51 19.31 -7.78
CA GLU A 734 29.09 18.81 -9.09
C GLU A 734 27.79 19.52 -9.51
N PRO A 735 27.85 20.80 -9.91
CA PRO A 735 26.69 21.48 -10.46
C PRO A 735 26.19 20.77 -11.71
N TRP A 736 24.89 20.94 -11.99
CA TRP A 736 24.17 20.38 -13.10
C TRP A 736 23.62 21.48 -14.00
N MET A 737 23.58 21.22 -15.30
CA MET A 737 22.86 22.05 -16.26
C MET A 737 21.98 21.19 -17.16
N SER A 738 20.88 21.76 -17.64
CA SER A 738 20.02 21.09 -18.63
C SER A 738 20.31 21.60 -20.04
N ILE A 739 20.15 20.80 -21.09
CA ILE A 739 20.20 21.24 -22.50
C ILE A 739 19.10 20.53 -23.30
N GLN A 740 18.34 21.27 -24.10
CA GLN A 740 17.38 20.65 -25.00
C GLN A 740 18.09 19.79 -26.06
N GLN A 741 17.57 18.59 -26.31
CA GLN A 741 18.07 17.71 -27.36
C GLN A 741 18.03 18.40 -28.73
N GLY A 742 19.17 18.40 -29.42
CA GLY A 742 19.37 19.07 -30.72
C GLY A 742 19.78 20.54 -30.63
N GLU A 743 19.87 21.11 -29.42
CA GLU A 743 20.26 22.49 -29.18
C GLU A 743 21.64 22.57 -28.49
N SER A 744 22.26 23.75 -28.54
CA SER A 744 23.52 24.04 -27.84
C SER A 744 23.30 24.99 -26.66
N ASP A 745 24.14 24.92 -25.65
CA ASP A 745 24.19 25.95 -24.61
C ASP A 745 25.63 26.21 -24.17
N THR A 746 25.81 27.18 -23.27
CA THR A 746 27.14 27.55 -22.78
C THR A 746 27.31 27.35 -21.28
N ALA A 747 28.54 27.15 -20.82
CA ALA A 747 28.90 27.16 -19.40
C ALA A 747 30.25 27.84 -19.22
N THR A 748 30.56 28.35 -18.04
CA THR A 748 31.86 28.97 -17.77
C THR A 748 32.65 28.14 -16.78
N LEU A 749 33.85 27.70 -17.16
CA LEU A 749 34.82 27.08 -16.27
C LEU A 749 35.82 28.15 -15.81
N THR A 750 35.85 28.44 -14.52
CA THR A 750 36.83 29.34 -13.89
C THR A 750 37.91 28.53 -13.17
N LEU A 751 39.17 28.84 -13.45
CA LEU A 751 40.36 28.22 -12.87
C LEU A 751 41.00 29.19 -11.87
N GLU A 752 41.05 28.81 -10.59
CA GLU A 752 41.71 29.59 -9.53
C GLU A 752 43.22 29.22 -9.46
N PRO A 753 44.12 30.14 -9.08
CA PRO A 753 45.35 30.39 -9.83
C PRO A 753 46.54 29.44 -9.55
N LEU A 754 47.20 29.02 -10.63
CA LEU A 754 48.65 28.75 -10.72
C LEU A 754 49.19 29.34 -12.05
N HIS A 755 50.43 29.82 -12.02
CA HIS A 755 51.06 30.68 -13.04
C HIS A 755 51.39 30.00 -14.39
N SER A 756 50.88 28.79 -14.64
CA SER A 756 51.05 28.07 -15.90
C SER A 756 49.84 27.18 -16.18
N HIS A 757 48.85 27.74 -16.87
CA HIS A 757 47.60 27.10 -17.29
C HIS A 757 47.76 26.00 -18.36
N ALA A 758 48.94 25.38 -18.50
CA ALA A 758 49.31 24.70 -19.73
C ALA A 758 48.61 23.34 -19.97
N HIS A 759 47.85 22.78 -19.01
CA HIS A 759 47.43 21.37 -19.07
C HIS A 759 46.07 21.05 -18.42
N VAL A 760 45.04 21.91 -18.52
CA VAL A 760 43.67 21.52 -18.14
C VAL A 760 42.92 21.01 -19.36
N HIS A 761 42.74 19.70 -19.43
CA HIS A 761 41.97 19.05 -20.49
C HIS A 761 40.54 18.84 -20.04
N LEU A 762 39.59 19.12 -20.94
CA LEU A 762 38.19 18.80 -20.74
C LEU A 762 37.91 17.45 -21.38
N ARG A 763 37.28 16.56 -20.61
CA ARG A 763 36.77 15.30 -21.15
C ARG A 763 35.29 15.17 -20.85
N VAL A 764 34.57 14.60 -21.80
CA VAL A 764 33.16 14.23 -21.62
C VAL A 764 33.09 12.77 -21.20
N SER A 765 32.40 12.47 -20.11
CA SER A 765 31.99 11.11 -19.76
C SER A 765 30.53 10.89 -20.19
N GLY A 766 30.33 10.08 -21.22
CA GLY A 766 29.02 9.79 -21.83
C GLY A 766 28.94 10.19 -23.30
N SER A 767 27.78 9.94 -23.91
CA SER A 767 27.51 10.20 -25.34
C SER A 767 26.33 11.15 -25.58
N THR A 768 25.84 11.81 -24.52
CA THR A 768 24.63 12.64 -24.62
C THR A 768 24.94 14.06 -25.08
N ILE A 769 26.21 14.48 -25.00
CA ILE A 769 26.67 15.81 -25.40
C ILE A 769 27.90 15.74 -26.30
N ALA A 770 28.10 16.78 -27.12
CA ALA A 770 29.39 17.10 -27.72
C ALA A 770 29.94 18.41 -27.12
N LEU A 771 31.26 18.53 -27.10
CA LEU A 771 31.96 19.70 -26.57
C LEU A 771 32.89 20.25 -27.66
N ALA A 772 32.71 21.52 -28.02
CA ALA A 772 33.48 22.15 -29.10
C ALA A 772 34.94 22.46 -28.70
N GLU A 773 35.19 22.75 -27.43
CA GLU A 773 36.52 23.06 -26.88
C GLU A 773 36.98 21.98 -25.89
N THR A 774 38.12 21.33 -26.15
CA THR A 774 38.64 20.25 -25.29
C THR A 774 39.80 20.69 -24.40
N GLU A 775 40.23 21.96 -24.48
CA GLU A 775 41.29 22.53 -23.65
C GLU A 775 40.83 23.88 -23.08
N ALA A 776 40.92 24.02 -21.76
CA ALA A 776 40.64 25.31 -21.11
C ALA A 776 41.89 26.20 -21.19
N SER A 777 41.76 27.39 -21.76
CA SER A 777 42.85 28.37 -21.85
C SER A 777 42.54 29.61 -21.02
N GLY A 778 43.49 30.00 -20.16
CA GLY A 778 43.38 31.17 -19.28
C GLY A 778 42.71 30.90 -17.92
N GLN A 779 42.37 31.98 -17.21
CA GLN A 779 41.71 31.91 -15.88
C GLN A 779 40.22 31.57 -15.97
N SER A 780 39.60 31.75 -17.13
CA SER A 780 38.19 31.44 -17.35
C SER A 780 37.98 31.10 -18.83
N THR A 781 37.25 30.02 -19.11
CA THR A 781 36.92 29.57 -20.47
C THR A 781 35.42 29.34 -20.57
N THR A 782 34.80 29.78 -21.68
CA THR A 782 33.39 29.52 -21.98
C THR A 782 33.29 28.29 -22.85
N LEU A 783 32.53 27.30 -22.39
CA LEU A 783 32.32 26.04 -23.06
C LEU A 783 31.05 26.10 -23.90
N HIS A 784 31.12 25.61 -25.13
CA HIS A 784 29.95 25.38 -25.99
C HIS A 784 29.62 23.89 -25.98
N ILE A 785 28.40 23.56 -25.54
CA ILE A 785 27.95 22.19 -25.26
C ILE A 785 26.73 21.91 -26.13
N ASP A 786 26.83 20.90 -26.99
CA ASP A 786 25.75 20.49 -27.89
C ASP A 786 25.00 19.30 -27.29
N GLY A 787 23.69 19.41 -27.08
CA GLY A 787 22.84 18.31 -26.62
C GLY A 787 22.50 17.36 -27.77
N LEU A 788 22.97 16.11 -27.72
CA LEU A 788 22.83 15.14 -28.81
C LEU A 788 21.64 14.20 -28.61
N SER A 789 21.53 13.59 -27.43
CA SER A 789 20.53 12.55 -27.13
C SER A 789 20.10 12.60 -25.67
N LYS A 790 18.85 12.16 -25.38
CA LYS A 790 18.32 12.13 -24.01
C LYS A 790 19.26 11.35 -23.08
N GLY A 791 19.58 11.92 -21.93
CA GLY A 791 20.35 11.26 -20.87
C GLY A 791 21.25 12.22 -20.10
N LYS A 792 22.18 11.65 -19.34
CA LYS A 792 23.15 12.42 -18.53
C LYS A 792 24.56 12.22 -19.07
N SER A 793 25.39 13.25 -18.99
CA SER A 793 26.84 13.17 -19.21
C SER A 793 27.55 14.14 -18.28
N HIS A 794 28.86 13.97 -18.10
CA HIS A 794 29.63 14.93 -17.31
C HIS A 794 30.73 15.54 -18.16
N ILE A 795 31.00 16.81 -17.92
CA ILE A 795 32.20 17.49 -18.36
C ILE A 795 33.15 17.52 -17.18
N GLU A 796 34.31 16.91 -17.34
CA GLU A 796 35.33 16.84 -16.29
C GLU A 796 36.53 17.68 -16.71
N ALA A 797 36.93 18.61 -15.84
CA ALA A 797 38.19 19.33 -15.97
C ALA A 797 39.29 18.50 -15.33
N VAL A 798 40.29 18.10 -16.12
CA VAL A 798 41.36 17.19 -15.71
C VAL A 798 42.70 17.91 -15.78
N HIS A 799 43.44 17.88 -14.67
CA HIS A 799 44.81 18.36 -14.57
C HIS A 799 45.72 17.24 -14.07
N ASP A 800 46.80 16.94 -14.78
CA ASP A 800 47.76 15.86 -14.47
C ASP A 800 47.09 14.51 -14.17
N GLY A 801 46.05 14.18 -14.95
CA GLY A 801 45.29 12.94 -14.81
C GLY A 801 44.28 12.92 -13.65
N LYS A 802 44.15 14.01 -12.90
CA LYS A 802 43.22 14.15 -11.77
C LYS A 802 42.06 15.07 -12.13
N VAL A 803 40.83 14.65 -11.80
CA VAL A 803 39.63 15.50 -11.97
C VAL A 803 39.65 16.60 -10.90
N ILE A 804 39.65 17.85 -11.33
CA ILE A 804 39.68 19.03 -10.45
C ILE A 804 38.34 19.76 -10.38
N ALA A 805 37.43 19.49 -11.31
CA ALA A 805 36.04 19.98 -11.32
C ALA A 805 35.16 19.09 -12.20
N LYS A 806 33.86 19.07 -11.91
CA LYS A 806 32.85 18.37 -12.70
C LYS A 806 31.63 19.26 -12.94
N LEU A 807 31.00 19.06 -14.09
CA LEU A 807 29.69 19.61 -14.44
C LEU A 807 28.84 18.48 -15.00
N GLY A 808 27.73 18.17 -14.33
CA GLY A 808 26.70 17.30 -14.87
C GLY A 808 25.89 18.02 -15.94
N VAL A 809 25.56 17.32 -17.01
CA VAL A 809 24.72 17.83 -18.10
C VAL A 809 23.59 16.86 -18.33
N PHE A 810 22.36 17.34 -18.20
CA PHE A 810 21.13 16.62 -18.46
C PHE A 810 20.55 17.05 -19.81
N VAL A 811 20.42 16.11 -20.74
CA VAL A 811 19.84 16.36 -22.06
C VAL A 811 18.48 15.69 -22.13
N ALA A 812 17.47 16.40 -22.62
CA ALA A 812 16.13 15.86 -22.82
C ALA A 812 15.41 16.54 -24.00
N PRO A 813 14.42 15.88 -24.65
CA PRO A 813 13.56 16.53 -25.64
C PRO A 813 12.70 17.62 -24.99
N LEU A 814 12.24 18.60 -25.77
CA LEU A 814 11.32 19.62 -25.29
C LEU A 814 9.95 19.00 -24.93
N VAL A 815 9.47 19.26 -23.71
CA VAL A 815 8.09 18.95 -23.32
C VAL A 815 7.24 20.20 -23.51
N GLU A 816 6.25 20.12 -24.40
CA GLU A 816 5.28 21.20 -24.61
C GLU A 816 3.93 20.84 -23.99
N LYS A 817 3.37 21.77 -23.22
CA LYS A 817 2.05 21.65 -22.60
C LYS A 817 1.23 22.91 -22.86
N THR A 818 -0.08 22.75 -22.83
CA THR A 818 -1.06 23.83 -22.93
C THR A 818 -1.73 24.02 -21.57
N VAL A 819 -1.83 25.27 -21.13
CA VAL A 819 -2.53 25.60 -19.88
C VAL A 819 -3.49 26.75 -20.14
N MET A 820 -4.73 26.57 -19.70
CA MET A 820 -5.66 27.68 -19.65
C MET A 820 -5.64 28.31 -18.25
N ILE A 821 -5.80 29.63 -18.20
CA ILE A 821 -6.07 30.35 -16.97
C ILE A 821 -7.46 30.94 -17.08
N ARG A 822 -8.30 30.73 -16.07
CA ARG A 822 -9.66 31.28 -16.04
C ARG A 822 -9.99 31.83 -14.66
N MET A 823 -10.60 32.99 -14.61
CA MET A 823 -11.10 33.56 -13.36
C MET A 823 -12.48 33.00 -13.07
N VAL A 824 -12.69 32.55 -11.83
CA VAL A 824 -13.94 31.96 -11.38
C VAL A 824 -14.48 32.81 -10.24
N HIS A 825 -15.63 33.44 -10.48
CA HIS A 825 -16.36 34.21 -9.48
C HIS A 825 -17.36 33.29 -8.78
N ASP A 826 -17.54 33.48 -7.47
CA ASP A 826 -18.72 32.97 -6.81
C ASP A 826 -19.91 33.91 -7.10
N THR A 827 -21.13 33.42 -7.00
CA THR A 827 -22.34 34.26 -7.03
C THR A 827 -22.35 35.36 -5.96
N LYS A 828 -21.65 35.17 -4.85
CA LYS A 828 -21.59 36.09 -3.70
C LYS A 828 -20.36 37.00 -3.74
N PHE A 829 -19.27 36.59 -4.37
CA PHE A 829 -18.02 37.36 -4.37
C PHE A 829 -17.16 37.17 -5.62
N GLN A 830 -16.49 38.26 -6.02
CA GLN A 830 -15.69 38.29 -7.25
C GLN A 830 -14.22 37.99 -6.98
N ALA A 831 -13.66 37.04 -7.73
CA ALA A 831 -12.23 36.87 -7.83
C ALA A 831 -11.48 38.07 -8.45
N THR A 832 -10.23 38.26 -8.03
CA THR A 832 -9.33 39.30 -8.55
C THR A 832 -8.36 38.73 -9.57
N ASN A 833 -7.95 39.59 -10.50
CA ASN A 833 -7.16 39.17 -11.64
C ASN A 833 -5.66 39.07 -11.33
N ILE A 834 -4.94 38.25 -12.10
CA ILE A 834 -3.48 38.26 -12.18
C ILE A 834 -3.05 38.60 -13.60
N ASP A 835 -1.90 39.26 -13.74
CA ASP A 835 -1.35 39.60 -15.05
C ASP A 835 -0.87 38.33 -15.76
N THR A 836 -1.63 37.91 -16.77
CA THR A 836 -1.33 36.69 -17.54
C THR A 836 0.06 36.77 -18.18
N ALA A 837 0.53 37.94 -18.62
CA ALA A 837 1.86 38.05 -19.22
C ALA A 837 2.96 37.73 -18.21
N LYS A 838 2.79 38.16 -16.94
CA LYS A 838 3.73 37.85 -15.86
C LYS A 838 3.71 36.37 -15.49
N VAL A 839 2.52 35.76 -15.42
CA VAL A 839 2.40 34.31 -15.17
C VAL A 839 3.08 33.52 -16.29
N THR A 840 2.78 33.84 -17.55
CA THR A 840 3.37 33.17 -18.71
C THR A 840 4.89 33.29 -18.72
N ALA A 841 5.43 34.48 -18.39
CA ALA A 841 6.86 34.68 -18.29
C ALA A 841 7.48 33.85 -17.16
N LEU A 842 6.82 33.78 -16.00
CA LEU A 842 7.34 33.03 -14.84
C LEU A 842 7.26 31.52 -15.04
N ILE A 843 6.15 30.98 -15.58
CA ILE A 843 6.00 29.56 -15.92
C ILE A 843 7.11 29.15 -16.89
N ASN A 844 7.27 29.88 -17.99
CA ASN A 844 8.26 29.52 -19.01
C ASN A 844 9.70 29.75 -18.54
N LYS A 845 9.97 30.75 -17.68
CA LYS A 845 11.29 30.90 -17.04
C LYS A 845 11.62 29.72 -16.12
N THR A 846 10.63 29.26 -15.34
CA THR A 846 10.85 28.23 -14.32
C THR A 846 11.02 26.85 -14.96
N PHE A 847 10.06 26.44 -15.79
CA PHE A 847 10.06 25.10 -16.36
C PHE A 847 11.00 24.92 -17.56
N ALA A 848 11.50 26.01 -18.17
CA ALA A 848 12.60 25.91 -19.12
C ALA A 848 13.87 25.31 -18.47
N GLN A 849 14.03 25.41 -17.14
CA GLN A 849 15.13 24.76 -16.43
C GLN A 849 15.09 23.24 -16.54
N GLY A 850 13.89 22.66 -16.65
CA GLY A 850 13.67 21.24 -16.92
C GLY A 850 13.26 20.99 -18.37
N ILE A 851 13.64 21.85 -19.32
CA ILE A 851 13.38 21.67 -20.76
C ILE A 851 11.88 21.47 -21.06
N ALA A 852 11.03 22.28 -20.41
CA ALA A 852 9.60 22.31 -20.67
C ALA A 852 9.10 23.72 -21.00
N ARG A 853 8.04 23.79 -21.81
CA ARG A 853 7.41 25.03 -22.26
C ARG A 853 5.90 24.92 -22.16
N PHE A 854 5.27 26.01 -21.72
CA PHE A 854 3.82 26.12 -21.64
C PHE A 854 3.29 27.18 -22.60
N THR A 855 2.26 26.79 -23.37
CA THR A 855 1.40 27.73 -24.08
C THR A 855 0.24 28.12 -23.16
N VAL A 856 0.29 29.35 -22.64
CA VAL A 856 -0.70 29.87 -21.68
C VAL A 856 -1.81 30.63 -22.41
N THR A 857 -3.06 30.22 -22.22
CA THR A 857 -4.23 30.89 -22.80
C THR A 857 -5.15 31.43 -21.72
N ARG A 858 -5.47 32.72 -21.78
CA ARG A 858 -6.46 33.32 -20.88
C ARG A 858 -7.87 33.17 -21.43
N LEU A 859 -8.76 32.55 -20.66
CA LEU A 859 -10.17 32.43 -21.02
C LEU A 859 -11.03 33.49 -20.29
N PRO A 860 -12.22 33.82 -20.84
CA PRO A 860 -13.16 34.75 -20.20
C PRO A 860 -13.57 34.27 -18.80
N PRO A 861 -13.83 35.17 -17.83
CA PRO A 861 -14.29 34.80 -16.51
C PRO A 861 -15.62 34.04 -16.52
N VAL A 862 -15.82 33.16 -15.55
CA VAL A 862 -17.08 32.42 -15.32
C VAL A 862 -17.59 32.71 -13.90
N THR A 863 -18.91 32.63 -13.71
CA THR A 863 -19.54 32.71 -12.39
C THR A 863 -20.32 31.43 -12.12
N CYS A 864 -20.08 30.79 -10.98
CA CYS A 864 -20.85 29.64 -10.48
C CYS A 864 -21.01 29.75 -8.96
N ALA A 865 -22.04 29.10 -8.39
CA ALA A 865 -22.23 29.04 -6.94
C ALA A 865 -21.47 27.81 -6.42
N TYR A 866 -20.15 27.96 -6.24
CA TYR A 866 -19.31 26.85 -5.81
C TYR A 866 -19.25 26.73 -4.28
N ASP A 867 -19.46 27.82 -3.55
CA ASP A 867 -19.55 27.83 -2.08
C ASP A 867 -20.92 27.25 -1.66
N LEU A 868 -20.98 25.91 -1.59
CA LEU A 868 -22.17 25.10 -1.37
C LEU A 868 -22.61 25.13 0.10
N ASN A 869 -21.68 25.34 1.02
CA ASN A 869 -21.92 25.31 2.46
C ASN A 869 -22.07 26.71 3.09
N ASP A 870 -22.02 27.78 2.29
CA ASP A 870 -22.13 29.19 2.67
C ASP A 870 -21.02 29.67 3.65
N ASP A 871 -19.87 29.02 3.69
CA ASP A 871 -18.72 29.43 4.51
C ASP A 871 -17.84 30.50 3.83
N PHE A 872 -18.20 30.89 2.61
CA PHE A 872 -17.50 31.83 1.74
C PHE A 872 -16.14 31.32 1.25
N ARG A 873 -15.95 30.01 1.12
CA ARG A 873 -14.67 29.42 0.70
C ARG A 873 -14.88 28.41 -0.42
N LEU A 874 -13.75 27.92 -0.92
CA LEU A 874 -13.71 26.70 -1.70
C LEU A 874 -13.19 25.61 -0.76
N ASP A 875 -13.96 24.57 -0.55
CA ASP A 875 -13.56 23.40 0.23
C ASP A 875 -12.35 22.75 -0.43
N CYS A 876 -11.22 22.76 0.30
CA CYS A 876 -9.90 22.34 -0.18
C CYS A 876 -9.27 21.23 0.66
N ASN A 877 -10.09 20.52 1.44
CA ASN A 877 -9.61 19.50 2.37
C ASN A 877 -9.44 18.13 1.71
N ASP A 878 -10.08 17.91 0.56
CA ASP A 878 -10.03 16.69 -0.25
C ASP A 878 -9.88 17.04 -1.74
N TRP A 879 -9.49 16.08 -2.56
CA TRP A 879 -9.39 16.26 -4.00
C TRP A 879 -10.12 15.16 -4.79
N PRO A 880 -11.12 15.50 -5.64
CA PRO A 880 -11.84 16.77 -5.69
C PRO A 880 -12.96 16.83 -4.63
N THR A 881 -13.22 18.03 -4.07
CA THR A 881 -14.44 18.28 -3.27
C THR A 881 -15.66 18.53 -4.16
N ASP A 882 -16.87 18.45 -3.59
CA ASP A 882 -18.12 18.77 -4.30
C ASP A 882 -18.11 20.20 -4.87
N GLU A 883 -17.54 21.16 -4.12
CA GLU A 883 -17.38 22.54 -4.58
C GLU A 883 -16.40 22.66 -5.76
N MET A 884 -15.29 21.92 -5.73
CA MET A 884 -14.36 21.84 -6.86
C MET A 884 -15.03 21.24 -8.10
N LEU A 885 -15.88 20.22 -7.93
CA LEU A 885 -16.63 19.62 -9.04
C LEU A 885 -17.58 20.63 -9.70
N VAL A 886 -18.19 21.53 -8.93
CA VAL A 886 -18.99 22.64 -9.48
C VAL A 886 -18.12 23.56 -10.34
N VAL A 887 -16.91 23.90 -9.89
CA VAL A 887 -15.96 24.70 -10.67
C VAL A 887 -15.52 23.96 -11.93
N PHE A 888 -15.18 22.68 -11.85
CA PHE A 888 -14.74 21.88 -12.99
C PHE A 888 -15.81 21.82 -14.07
N ALA A 889 -17.07 21.57 -13.68
CA ALA A 889 -18.20 21.52 -14.59
C ALA A 889 -18.48 22.86 -15.27
N ALA A 890 -18.34 23.98 -14.53
CA ALA A 890 -18.66 25.31 -15.05
C ALA A 890 -17.50 25.96 -15.84
N ALA A 891 -16.26 25.71 -15.41
CA ALA A 891 -15.09 26.46 -15.83
C ALA A 891 -14.04 25.60 -16.56
N GLY A 892 -14.08 24.28 -16.44
CA GLY A 892 -13.11 23.38 -17.06
C GLY A 892 -13.16 23.40 -18.60
N ASP A 893 -12.02 23.14 -19.22
CA ASP A 893 -11.86 23.00 -20.66
C ASP A 893 -10.87 21.87 -20.97
N SER A 894 -11.40 20.79 -21.55
CA SER A 894 -10.63 19.59 -21.86
C SER A 894 -9.68 19.76 -23.05
N SER A 895 -9.77 20.87 -23.82
CA SER A 895 -8.85 21.12 -24.94
C SER A 895 -7.45 21.58 -24.50
N PHE A 896 -7.27 21.84 -23.21
CA PHE A 896 -5.98 22.20 -22.61
C PHE A 896 -5.49 21.07 -21.72
N ASP A 897 -4.17 20.84 -21.70
CA ASP A 897 -3.56 19.82 -20.85
C ASP A 897 -3.79 20.13 -19.37
N HIS A 898 -3.73 21.41 -18.99
CA HIS A 898 -3.96 21.88 -17.64
C HIS A 898 -4.89 23.11 -17.57
N ASN A 899 -5.58 23.24 -16.45
CA ASN A 899 -6.62 24.23 -16.19
C ASN A 899 -6.35 24.90 -14.84
N LEU A 900 -5.99 26.17 -14.85
CA LEU A 900 -5.72 26.94 -13.64
C LEU A 900 -6.84 27.94 -13.35
N PHE A 901 -7.56 27.73 -12.25
CA PHE A 901 -8.66 28.57 -11.81
C PHE A 901 -8.21 29.63 -10.82
N LEU A 902 -8.50 30.90 -11.11
CA LEU A 902 -8.20 32.01 -10.21
C LEU A 902 -9.42 32.34 -9.38
N MET A 903 -9.29 32.18 -8.06
CA MET A 903 -10.41 32.19 -7.13
C MET A 903 -10.12 33.07 -5.91
N LYS A 904 -11.18 33.54 -5.24
CA LYS A 904 -11.07 34.38 -4.04
C LYS A 904 -11.05 33.56 -2.79
N TRP A 905 -10.15 33.94 -1.88
CA TRP A 905 -10.09 33.42 -0.52
C TRP A 905 -10.42 34.56 0.46
N PRO A 906 -11.68 34.68 0.93
CA PRO A 906 -12.14 35.85 1.68
C PRO A 906 -11.60 35.95 3.12
N ASP A 907 -11.10 34.87 3.73
CA ASP A 907 -10.70 34.87 5.14
C ASP A 907 -9.18 34.71 5.35
N PRO A 908 -8.48 35.76 5.80
CA PRO A 908 -7.05 35.74 6.10
C PRO A 908 -6.70 35.20 7.51
N LEU A 909 -7.67 34.83 8.35
CA LEU A 909 -7.45 34.45 9.76
C LEU A 909 -7.33 32.95 10.03
N ILE A 910 -7.60 32.11 9.03
CA ILE A 910 -7.43 30.66 9.11
C ILE A 910 -6.27 30.27 8.19
N SER A 911 -5.28 29.55 8.71
CA SER A 911 -4.16 29.02 7.93
C SER A 911 -4.68 28.12 6.80
N GLY A 912 -4.82 28.69 5.60
CA GLY A 912 -5.24 27.99 4.40
C GLY A 912 -4.09 27.20 3.74
N PRO A 913 -4.38 26.44 2.66
CA PRO A 913 -3.45 25.51 1.99
C PRO A 913 -2.22 26.17 1.32
N GLY A 914 -2.10 27.50 1.34
CA GLY A 914 -1.06 28.24 0.63
C GLY A 914 -1.63 29.19 -0.42
N ALA A 915 -0.82 29.63 -1.37
CA ALA A 915 -1.22 30.52 -2.46
C ALA A 915 -1.99 29.81 -3.60
N GLY A 916 -2.20 28.49 -3.49
CA GLY A 916 -2.90 27.65 -4.46
C GLY A 916 -3.16 26.25 -3.92
N MET A 917 -3.73 25.40 -4.78
CA MET A 917 -3.88 23.96 -4.56
C MET A 917 -4.02 23.22 -5.90
N MET A 918 -3.24 22.15 -6.07
CA MET A 918 -3.36 21.21 -7.17
C MET A 918 -2.75 19.87 -6.72
N ASP A 919 -3.51 18.79 -6.85
CA ASP A 919 -3.00 17.45 -6.54
C ASP A 919 -2.09 16.91 -7.67
N PHE A 920 -1.31 15.87 -7.38
CA PHE A 920 -0.28 15.35 -8.27
C PHE A 920 -0.85 14.81 -9.57
N ASN A 921 -0.21 15.15 -10.69
CA ASN A 921 -0.58 14.68 -12.03
C ASN A 921 -2.03 15.04 -12.44
N GLN A 922 -2.62 16.05 -11.82
CA GLN A 922 -3.97 16.49 -12.12
C GLN A 922 -4.05 17.49 -13.27
N ARG A 923 -5.22 17.52 -13.91
CA ARG A 923 -5.55 18.52 -14.95
C ARG A 923 -5.91 19.87 -14.36
N TYR A 924 -6.61 19.87 -13.24
CA TYR A 924 -7.21 21.07 -12.64
C TYR A 924 -6.38 21.56 -11.48
N GLY A 925 -6.28 22.87 -11.31
CA GLY A 925 -5.58 23.50 -10.20
C GLY A 925 -6.19 24.85 -9.85
N PHE A 926 -5.98 25.28 -8.62
CA PHE A 926 -6.53 26.51 -8.06
C PHE A 926 -5.41 27.44 -7.63
N SER A 927 -5.57 28.73 -7.88
CA SER A 927 -4.71 29.77 -7.32
C SER A 927 -5.59 30.77 -6.57
N PHE A 928 -5.29 30.95 -5.28
CA PHE A 928 -6.08 31.71 -4.34
C PHE A 928 -5.51 33.11 -4.12
N HIS A 929 -6.36 34.06 -3.73
CA HIS A 929 -5.91 35.38 -3.27
C HIS A 929 -6.46 35.76 -1.91
N LEU A 930 -5.57 36.26 -1.05
CA LEU A 930 -5.84 36.75 0.31
C LEU A 930 -6.03 38.28 0.33
N GLY A 931 -7.00 38.82 -0.40
CA GLY A 931 -7.35 40.25 -0.38
C GLY A 931 -6.67 41.12 -1.45
N ASP A 932 -6.55 42.44 -1.20
CA ASP A 932 -6.06 43.46 -2.17
C ASP A 932 -4.64 43.97 -1.86
N ARG A 933 -3.84 43.28 -1.03
CA ARG A 933 -2.49 43.77 -0.68
C ARG A 933 -1.53 43.53 -1.83
N SER A 934 -0.63 44.48 -2.08
CA SER A 934 0.34 44.40 -3.19
C SER A 934 1.36 43.27 -3.03
N GLU A 935 1.66 42.88 -1.79
CA GLU A 935 2.56 41.77 -1.44
C GLU A 935 1.96 40.40 -1.84
N ASP A 936 0.63 40.31 -1.98
CA ASP A 936 -0.05 39.07 -2.38
C ASP A 936 0.07 38.79 -3.89
N ALA A 937 0.29 39.82 -4.72
CA ALA A 937 0.25 39.67 -6.17
C ALA A 937 1.40 38.79 -6.69
N GLU A 938 2.57 38.87 -6.04
CA GLU A 938 3.76 38.10 -6.41
C GLU A 938 3.68 36.66 -5.90
N GLN A 939 3.18 36.45 -4.66
CA GLN A 939 2.92 35.13 -4.12
C GLN A 939 1.87 34.35 -4.94
N ARG A 940 0.86 35.03 -5.49
CA ARG A 940 -0.12 34.40 -6.42
C ARG A 940 0.54 33.87 -7.69
N LEU A 941 1.49 34.62 -8.25
CA LEU A 941 2.23 34.20 -9.44
C LEU A 941 3.06 32.94 -9.14
N ILE A 942 3.73 32.92 -7.98
CA ILE A 942 4.52 31.77 -7.55
C ILE A 942 3.62 30.56 -7.28
N GLY A 943 2.52 30.75 -6.54
CA GLY A 943 1.55 29.69 -6.25
C GLY A 943 1.00 29.04 -7.52
N ALA A 944 0.59 29.85 -8.52
CA ALA A 944 0.15 29.34 -9.82
C ALA A 944 1.19 28.44 -10.52
N VAL A 945 2.48 28.79 -10.43
CA VAL A 945 3.57 28.02 -11.05
C VAL A 945 3.87 26.77 -10.23
N HIS A 946 3.81 26.87 -8.89
CA HIS A 946 4.01 25.78 -7.95
C HIS A 946 2.96 24.69 -8.14
N GLU A 947 1.68 25.07 -8.14
CA GLU A 947 0.56 24.15 -8.38
C GLU A 947 0.69 23.45 -9.73
N LEU A 948 1.09 24.19 -10.76
CA LEU A 948 1.33 23.59 -12.07
C LEU A 948 2.49 22.57 -12.05
N GLY A 949 3.45 22.70 -11.13
CA GLY A 949 4.49 21.70 -10.89
C GLY A 949 3.91 20.36 -10.41
N HIS A 950 3.01 20.40 -9.43
CA HIS A 950 2.27 19.23 -8.94
C HIS A 950 1.47 18.58 -10.07
N GLY A 951 0.62 19.35 -10.75
CA GLY A 951 -0.31 18.79 -11.73
C GLY A 951 0.32 18.41 -13.07
N ALA A 952 1.29 19.17 -13.57
CA ALA A 952 1.87 18.93 -14.89
C ALA A 952 2.93 17.83 -14.91
N PHE A 953 3.64 17.65 -13.79
CA PHE A 953 4.83 16.82 -13.72
C PHE A 953 4.93 15.97 -12.45
N GLY A 954 3.94 16.02 -11.56
CA GLY A 954 3.94 15.22 -10.33
C GLY A 954 5.10 15.58 -9.38
N LEU A 955 5.57 16.84 -9.40
CA LEU A 955 6.72 17.23 -8.60
C LEU A 955 6.34 17.31 -7.13
N ASP A 956 7.01 16.54 -6.27
CA ASP A 956 6.81 16.64 -4.83
C ASP A 956 7.47 17.91 -4.24
N HIS A 957 7.00 18.30 -3.06
CA HIS A 957 7.65 19.29 -2.23
C HIS A 957 9.11 18.91 -1.96
N ALA A 958 9.99 19.90 -2.01
CA ALA A 958 11.39 19.67 -1.66
C ALA A 958 11.50 19.31 -0.17
N SER A 959 11.87 18.06 0.13
CA SER A 959 11.92 17.52 1.49
C SER A 959 12.98 18.23 2.35
N GLY A 960 12.54 18.94 3.40
CA GLY A 960 13.31 19.27 4.61
C GLY A 960 14.52 20.21 4.49
N LEU A 961 15.06 20.50 3.31
CA LEU A 961 16.10 21.51 3.14
C LEU A 961 15.41 22.85 2.94
N GLY A 962 15.48 23.74 3.93
CA GLY A 962 14.88 25.07 3.93
C GLY A 962 15.46 26.02 2.87
N GLU A 963 15.31 25.66 1.61
CA GLU A 963 15.77 26.43 0.45
C GLU A 963 14.57 27.17 -0.15
N PRO A 964 14.31 28.42 0.27
CA PRO A 964 13.16 29.21 -0.18
C PRO A 964 13.19 29.58 -1.66
N GLU A 965 14.15 29.05 -2.40
CA GLU A 965 14.43 29.35 -3.79
C GLU A 965 14.13 28.13 -4.69
N ASN A 966 13.73 26.97 -4.14
CA ASN A 966 13.15 25.88 -4.95
C ASN A 966 11.66 26.20 -5.24
N LEU A 967 11.19 25.90 -6.46
CA LEU A 967 9.79 26.08 -6.83
C LEU A 967 8.84 25.33 -5.89
N MET A 968 9.19 24.09 -5.55
CA MET A 968 8.37 23.19 -4.73
C MET A 968 8.60 23.38 -3.22
N TYR A 969 9.09 24.56 -2.81
CA TYR A 969 9.14 24.94 -1.40
C TYR A 969 7.83 25.63 -0.99
N ASN A 970 7.24 25.20 0.13
CA ASN A 970 5.92 25.64 0.61
C ASN A 970 5.76 27.16 0.78
N PHE A 971 6.86 27.92 0.90
CA PHE A 971 6.87 29.38 1.00
C PHE A 971 7.86 30.03 0.01
N GLY A 972 7.94 29.49 -1.21
CA GLY A 972 8.91 29.90 -2.23
C GLY A 972 8.98 31.42 -2.48
N ARG A 973 10.17 31.89 -2.88
CA ARG A 973 10.44 33.25 -3.38
C ARG A 973 10.39 33.29 -4.91
N THR A 974 10.49 34.48 -5.49
CA THR A 974 10.44 34.73 -6.95
C THR A 974 11.54 34.11 -7.80
N ASP A 975 12.57 33.59 -7.16
CA ASP A 975 13.76 33.05 -7.82
C ASP A 975 13.64 31.52 -7.92
N THR A 976 12.47 31.05 -8.35
CA THR A 976 12.07 29.64 -8.37
C THR A 976 12.97 28.80 -9.27
N LYS A 977 13.78 27.94 -8.64
CA LYS A 977 14.64 26.95 -9.30
C LYS A 977 14.04 25.54 -9.19
N LEU A 978 14.46 24.67 -10.10
CA LEU A 978 14.19 23.24 -10.03
C LEU A 978 15.50 22.49 -9.83
N TYR A 979 15.48 21.43 -9.03
CA TYR A 979 16.62 20.54 -8.86
C TYR A 979 16.70 19.53 -9.99
N LEU A 980 17.88 18.93 -10.16
CA LEU A 980 18.11 17.86 -11.12
C LEU A 980 17.05 16.74 -11.01
N ALA A 981 16.74 16.27 -9.80
CA ALA A 981 15.74 15.21 -9.60
C ALA A 981 14.32 15.62 -10.08
N GLN A 982 14.00 16.90 -9.99
CA GLN A 982 12.74 17.45 -10.50
C GLN A 982 12.79 17.56 -12.03
N TRP A 983 13.93 17.93 -12.63
CA TRP A 983 14.09 17.87 -14.09
C TRP A 983 13.90 16.45 -14.60
N GLU A 984 14.45 15.45 -13.91
CA GLU A 984 14.29 14.04 -14.26
C GLU A 984 12.83 13.59 -14.19
N SER A 985 12.11 14.01 -13.14
CA SER A 985 10.69 13.70 -12.96
C SER A 985 9.81 14.29 -14.07
N MET A 986 10.24 15.40 -14.68
CA MET A 986 9.55 15.99 -15.84
C MET A 986 9.76 15.20 -17.14
N HIS A 987 10.72 14.27 -17.17
CA HIS A 987 11.10 13.48 -18.36
C HIS A 987 11.19 11.98 -18.05
N PRO A 988 10.08 11.32 -17.66
CA PRO A 988 10.05 9.91 -17.31
C PRO A 988 10.55 8.98 -18.44
#